data_AF-A0A1R3HP62-F1
#
_entry.id   AF-A0A1R3HP62-F1
#
_cell.length_a   1.000
_cell.length_b   1.000
_cell.length_c   1.000
_cell.angle_alpha   90.00
_cell.angle_beta   90.00
_cell.angle_gamma   90.00
#
_symmetry.space_group_name_H-M   'P 1'
#
loop_
_entity.id
_entity.type
_entity.pdbx_description
1 polymer ?
#
loop_
_entity_poly.entity_id
_entity_poly.type
_entity_poly.pdbx_seq_one_letter_code
_entity_poly.pdbx_strand_id
1 'polypeptide(L)'
;MGTATSSMAAKFAFFPPNPPSYKIVVDKASGKLRMTDVENQSENVDIVKLNTKKGNTIVAMFVKNPSASLTVLYSHGNAADIGQMYHIFTELSLHLNVNLLGYDYSGYGQSSGKPSEQDTYADIEAAYKCLEESYGLKQEDIILYGQSVGSGPTLDLAIRLPCLRAVVLHSPILSGLRVMYPVKRTFWFDIYKNIDKIPLVNCPVLVIHGTEDEVVDFSHGKQLWELCKEKYEPLWLKGGNHCDLELFPEFLIHLKKFISAIEKLPRLRNAIPEQAKDIQSDKPDLNNAADQSKEKSRPSTDHKEKGRPSFGQREKSRLTAENRSEKPRSSIEKREKSRKSVDRNMKARNSTDHSERARNSFDRFGDMVRSVGLCNVDCLRPTAAEGLASMAPVLSRSLATPSLASLPLTNPNKAFAFRSAFLPQNGLNKAFSCSGLRWKLEKKDNRIAVRCEASAVAEKDAEEASGEKFEYQAEVSRLLDLIVHSLYSHKEVFLRELVSNASDALDKLRFLSVTEPSLLGDAGQLEIRIKPDPDNGTITITDTGIGMTKEELVDCLGTIAQSGTSKFLKALKENKDLGADNGLIGQFGVGFYSAFLVAEKVVVSTKSPRSEKQYVWESVADSSSYVIREETNPEKLLHRGTQITLYLRSDDKYEFSDPTRIQNLVKNYSQFVSFPIYTWQEKSRTIEVEEEEKPKEGEEEKPEGEKKMKKTTKTEKYWDWELANETKPIWMRNPKEVEKDEYNEFYKKTFNEFLDPLGHTHFTTEGEVEFRSVLYIPGMGPLNNEDVMNPKTKNIRLYVKRVFISDDFDGELFPRYLSFVKGVVDSDDLPLNVSREILQESRIVRIMRKRLVRKTFDMIQEIADGENKEDYKKFWENFGRFLKLGCIEDTGNHKRITPLLRFYTSKSEEELTSLDEYVENMGENQKAIYYLATDSLKSAKTAPFLEKLVQKDIEVLYLVEPIDEVAIQNLQTYKEKKFVDISKEDLELGDEDEVKERETKQEFNLLCDWIKQQLGEKVAKVQISKRLSSSPCVLVSGKFGWSANMERLMKAQALGDTASLEFMRGRRILEINPDHPIVKDLNAACKNAPDSRDAKRAVDLLYETALISSGFSPDSPAELGNKIYEMMAMALGGRWGRSDEDEVETSQGGDAETDTSSGEVTATQVIEPSEVRTESDPWQD
;
A
#
# COMPACT_ATOMS: atom_id res chain seq x y z
N MET A 1 0.26 24.58 32.99
CA MET A 1 -0.61 23.92 31.99
C MET A 1 0.17 23.16 30.92
N GLY A 2 1.15 23.75 30.22
CA GLY A 2 1.80 23.10 29.06
C GLY A 2 2.43 21.71 29.27
N THR A 3 2.85 21.35 30.48
CA THR A 3 3.44 20.03 30.80
C THR A 3 2.44 18.88 30.81
N ALA A 4 1.16 19.13 31.09
CA ALA A 4 0.14 18.07 31.10
C ALA A 4 -0.29 17.67 29.68
N THR A 5 -0.28 18.63 28.75
CA THR A 5 -0.58 18.37 27.33
C THR A 5 0.56 17.64 26.61
N SER A 6 1.82 17.91 26.95
CA SER A 6 2.95 17.24 26.29
C SER A 6 3.07 15.75 26.65
N SER A 7 2.64 15.32 27.84
CA SER A 7 2.70 13.90 28.21
C SER A 7 1.68 13.02 27.47
N MET A 8 0.51 13.57 27.10
CA MET A 8 -0.42 12.88 26.21
C MET A 8 0.08 12.88 24.76
N ALA A 9 0.56 14.02 24.25
CA ALA A 9 1.13 14.09 22.90
C ALA A 9 2.31 13.13 22.73
N ALA A 10 3.17 13.00 23.75
CA ALA A 10 4.28 12.05 23.76
C ALA A 10 3.82 10.59 23.63
N LYS A 11 2.75 10.17 24.34
CA LYS A 11 2.21 8.80 24.24
C LYS A 11 1.75 8.40 22.82
N PHE A 12 1.40 9.36 21.96
CA PHE A 12 1.03 9.12 20.57
C PHE A 12 2.18 9.36 19.57
N ALA A 13 3.32 9.90 20.03
CA ALA A 13 4.45 10.30 19.20
C ALA A 13 5.68 9.40 19.34
N PHE A 14 5.74 8.54 20.37
CA PHE A 14 6.89 7.70 20.67
C PHE A 14 6.49 6.25 20.90
N PHE A 15 7.00 5.37 20.05
CA PHE A 15 6.85 3.92 20.15
C PHE A 15 8.25 3.31 20.32
N PRO A 16 8.75 3.13 21.56
CA PRO A 16 9.99 2.40 21.80
C PRO A 16 9.80 0.89 21.54
N PRO A 17 10.79 0.18 20.96
CA PRO A 17 10.77 -1.27 20.88
C PRO A 17 10.59 -1.92 22.25
N ASN A 18 9.67 -2.90 22.34
CA ASN A 18 9.40 -3.65 23.56
C ASN A 18 9.14 -5.14 23.22
N PRO A 19 10.00 -6.08 23.65
CA PRO A 19 11.25 -5.85 24.38
C PRO A 19 12.29 -5.06 23.55
N PRO A 20 13.24 -4.37 24.21
CA PRO A 20 14.43 -3.80 23.55
C PRO A 20 15.16 -4.83 22.68
N SER A 21 15.67 -4.39 21.52
CA SER A 21 16.37 -5.28 20.58
C SER A 21 17.72 -5.79 21.12
N TYR A 22 18.27 -5.14 22.14
CA TYR A 22 19.59 -5.42 22.70
C TYR A 22 19.57 -5.34 24.22
N LYS A 23 20.58 -5.93 24.87
CA LYS A 23 20.85 -5.75 26.31
C LYS A 23 22.28 -5.25 26.52
N ILE A 24 22.56 -4.63 27.66
CA ILE A 24 23.91 -4.15 28.01
C ILE A 24 24.52 -5.06 29.07
N VAL A 25 25.73 -5.54 28.79
CA VAL A 25 26.58 -6.22 29.77
C VAL A 25 27.85 -5.42 30.01
N VAL A 26 28.44 -5.59 31.20
CA VAL A 26 29.84 -5.19 31.44
C VAL A 26 30.71 -6.36 31.02
N ASP A 27 31.62 -6.15 30.07
CA ASP A 27 32.64 -7.14 29.74
C ASP A 27 33.60 -7.31 30.93
N LYS A 28 33.75 -8.56 31.39
CA LYS A 28 34.58 -8.92 32.54
C LYS A 28 36.08 -8.79 32.26
N ALA A 29 36.49 -8.75 30.99
CA ALA A 29 37.90 -8.62 30.61
C ALA A 29 38.37 -7.15 30.51
N SER A 30 37.61 -6.30 29.81
CA SER A 30 37.96 -4.88 29.58
C SER A 30 37.29 -3.89 30.53
N GLY A 31 36.24 -4.29 31.26
CA GLY A 31 35.41 -3.39 32.07
C GLY A 31 34.51 -2.44 31.26
N LYS A 32 34.55 -2.51 29.92
CA LYS A 32 33.68 -1.72 29.04
C LYS A 32 32.23 -2.25 29.02
N LEU A 33 31.31 -1.39 28.63
CA LEU A 33 29.96 -1.81 28.25
C LEU A 33 30.00 -2.46 26.85
N ARG A 34 29.25 -3.54 26.67
CA ARG A 34 29.01 -4.20 25.38
C ARG A 34 27.52 -4.48 25.21
N MET A 35 27.08 -4.55 23.95
CA MET A 35 25.72 -4.99 23.61
C MET A 35 25.74 -6.50 23.45
N THR A 36 24.79 -7.20 24.08
CA THR A 36 24.45 -8.58 23.72
C THR A 36 23.26 -8.58 22.77
N ASP A 37 23.04 -9.73 22.12
CA ASP A 37 21.97 -9.94 21.15
C ASP A 37 22.16 -9.15 19.83
N VAL A 38 23.41 -8.70 19.58
CA VAL A 38 23.90 -8.12 18.32
C VAL A 38 25.08 -8.97 17.83
N GLU A 39 25.08 -9.35 16.55
CA GLU A 39 26.16 -10.19 15.99
C GLU A 39 27.50 -9.44 15.87
N ASN A 40 28.59 -10.12 16.23
CA ASN A 40 29.98 -9.72 15.96
C ASN A 40 30.34 -8.26 16.29
N GLN A 41 30.01 -7.77 17.49
CA GLN A 41 30.29 -6.39 17.90
C GLN A 41 31.80 -6.02 17.77
N SER A 42 32.12 -5.20 16.76
CA SER A 42 33.45 -4.74 16.38
C SER A 42 34.18 -3.93 17.46
N GLU A 43 35.51 -4.07 17.53
CA GLU A 43 36.36 -3.39 18.54
C GLU A 43 36.38 -1.86 18.44
N ASN A 44 36.00 -1.30 17.29
CA ASN A 44 35.92 0.15 17.06
C ASN A 44 34.60 0.78 17.55
N VAL A 45 33.73 0.02 18.22
CA VAL A 45 32.46 0.52 18.77
C VAL A 45 32.52 0.64 20.30
N ASP A 46 32.50 1.87 20.81
CA ASP A 46 32.36 2.14 22.24
C ASP A 46 30.88 2.36 22.62
N ILE A 47 30.42 1.64 23.65
CA ILE A 47 29.08 1.79 24.23
C ILE A 47 29.19 2.57 25.54
N VAL A 48 28.36 3.61 25.71
CA VAL A 48 28.40 4.52 26.87
C VAL A 48 27.00 4.75 27.43
N LYS A 49 26.92 5.01 28.74
CA LYS A 49 25.70 5.49 29.41
C LYS A 49 25.87 6.95 29.80
N LEU A 50 24.92 7.79 29.39
CA LEU A 50 24.98 9.24 29.52
C LEU A 50 23.86 9.75 30.42
N ASN A 51 24.18 10.60 31.38
CA ASN A 51 23.19 11.20 32.27
C ASN A 51 22.67 12.51 31.67
N THR A 52 21.36 12.62 31.50
CA THR A 52 20.73 13.81 30.92
C THR A 52 20.46 14.87 31.99
N LYS A 53 20.32 16.13 31.56
CA LYS A 53 20.00 17.28 32.46
C LYS A 53 18.65 17.16 33.21
N LYS A 54 17.86 16.12 32.94
CA LYS A 54 16.61 15.79 33.62
C LYS A 54 16.70 14.64 34.61
N GLY A 55 17.85 13.96 34.71
CA GLY A 55 18.06 12.82 35.62
C GLY A 55 17.72 11.44 35.04
N ASN A 56 17.46 11.33 33.74
CA ASN A 56 17.44 10.03 33.06
C ASN A 56 18.88 9.64 32.68
N THR A 57 19.18 8.34 32.68
CA THR A 57 20.36 7.77 32.02
C THR A 57 19.92 7.18 30.67
N ILE A 58 20.53 7.65 29.57
CA ILE A 58 20.37 7.11 28.22
C ILE A 58 21.59 6.29 27.79
N VAL A 59 21.47 5.56 26.69
CA VAL A 59 22.53 4.76 26.08
C VAL A 59 22.96 5.39 24.75
N ALA A 60 24.27 5.38 24.47
CA ALA A 60 24.80 5.75 23.18
C ALA A 60 25.88 4.78 22.68
N MET A 61 25.99 4.69 21.36
CA MET A 61 26.92 3.87 20.60
C MET A 61 27.78 4.79 19.73
N PHE A 62 29.10 4.71 19.88
CA PHE A 62 30.05 5.49 19.09
C PHE A 62 30.92 4.59 18.22
N VAL A 63 30.70 4.66 16.90
CA VAL A 63 31.51 3.99 15.88
C VAL A 63 32.70 4.89 15.52
N LYS A 64 33.90 4.40 15.80
CA LYS A 64 35.15 5.09 15.46
C LYS A 64 35.64 4.68 14.07
N ASN A 65 35.96 5.67 13.25
CA ASN A 65 36.64 5.51 11.98
C ASN A 65 37.96 6.33 11.99
N PRO A 66 39.13 5.69 12.11
CA PRO A 66 40.42 6.40 12.25
C PRO A 66 40.80 7.32 11.07
N SER A 67 40.20 7.18 9.89
CA SER A 67 40.42 8.05 8.73
C SER A 67 39.37 9.17 8.57
N ALA A 68 38.40 9.26 9.48
CA ALA A 68 37.34 10.27 9.43
C ALA A 68 37.77 11.61 10.07
N SER A 69 37.60 12.70 9.31
CA SER A 69 37.81 14.08 9.79
C SER A 69 36.55 14.71 10.41
N LEU A 70 35.39 14.08 10.22
CA LEU A 70 34.07 14.55 10.64
C LEU A 70 33.34 13.50 11.49
N THR A 71 32.39 13.95 12.30
CA THR A 71 31.53 13.09 13.13
C THR A 71 30.05 13.37 12.88
N VAL A 72 29.25 12.32 12.69
CA VAL A 72 27.79 12.40 12.61
C VAL A 72 27.18 12.10 13.99
N LEU A 73 26.32 12.98 14.49
CA LEU A 73 25.45 12.73 15.63
C LEU A 73 24.05 12.36 15.11
N TYR A 74 23.67 11.10 15.24
CA TYR A 74 22.48 10.52 14.62
C TYR A 74 21.32 10.39 15.62
N SER A 75 20.20 11.06 15.32
CA SER A 75 18.93 10.94 16.04
C SER A 75 18.00 10.04 15.21
N HIS A 76 17.73 8.83 15.71
CA HIS A 76 17.06 7.78 14.94
C HIS A 76 15.54 8.00 14.80
N GLY A 77 14.93 7.23 13.88
CA GLY A 77 13.49 7.21 13.64
C GLY A 77 12.66 6.69 14.83
N ASN A 78 11.35 6.72 14.67
CA ASN A 78 10.42 6.11 15.62
C ASN A 78 10.41 4.58 15.44
N ALA A 79 9.91 3.80 16.41
CA ALA A 79 9.88 2.34 16.36
C ALA A 79 11.23 1.63 16.14
N ALA A 80 12.34 2.34 16.37
CA ALA A 80 13.72 1.82 16.31
C ALA A 80 14.45 2.07 17.64
N ASP A 81 15.44 1.23 17.96
CA ASP A 81 16.47 1.48 18.99
C ASP A 81 17.90 1.29 18.40
N ILE A 82 18.94 1.70 19.14
CA ILE A 82 20.33 1.63 18.65
C ILE A 82 20.84 0.19 18.41
N GLY A 83 20.17 -0.85 18.90
CA GLY A 83 20.46 -2.25 18.58
C GLY A 83 20.07 -2.59 17.16
N GLN A 84 18.85 -2.22 16.75
CA GLN A 84 18.38 -2.38 15.37
C GLN A 84 19.22 -1.53 14.40
N MET A 85 19.60 -0.32 14.81
CA MET A 85 20.42 0.58 13.98
C MET A 85 21.91 0.19 13.90
N TYR A 86 22.38 -0.81 14.67
CA TYR A 86 23.81 -1.12 14.82
C TYR A 86 24.53 -1.31 13.47
N HIS A 87 23.99 -2.17 12.60
CA HIS A 87 24.58 -2.48 11.30
C HIS A 87 24.59 -1.27 10.35
N ILE A 88 23.50 -0.48 10.37
CA ILE A 88 23.38 0.75 9.57
C ILE A 88 24.41 1.78 10.03
N PHE A 89 24.62 1.93 11.34
CA PHE A 89 25.62 2.85 11.90
C PHE A 89 27.06 2.43 11.57
N THR A 90 27.38 1.13 11.58
CA THR A 90 28.72 0.66 11.18
C THR A 90 28.97 0.87 9.68
N GLU A 91 28.01 0.52 8.81
CA GLU A 91 28.19 0.70 7.36
C GLU A 91 28.22 2.17 6.93
N LEU A 92 27.36 3.03 7.49
CA LEU A 92 27.41 4.47 7.22
C LEU A 92 28.75 5.09 7.65
N SER A 93 29.29 4.68 8.82
CA SER A 93 30.61 5.15 9.29
C SER A 93 31.74 4.77 8.33
N LEU A 94 31.71 3.55 7.79
CA LEU A 94 32.70 3.06 6.81
C LEU A 94 32.51 3.72 5.44
N HIS A 95 31.31 3.64 4.87
CA HIS A 95 31.04 4.06 3.49
C HIS A 95 31.12 5.57 3.29
N LEU A 96 30.79 6.38 4.31
CA LEU A 96 30.89 7.85 4.26
C LEU A 96 32.25 8.40 4.75
N ASN A 97 33.10 7.55 5.35
CA ASN A 97 34.32 7.95 6.06
C ASN A 97 34.06 8.99 7.17
N VAL A 98 33.13 8.68 8.08
CA VAL A 98 32.77 9.51 9.25
C VAL A 98 32.86 8.70 10.54
N ASN A 99 33.16 9.35 11.66
CA ASN A 99 32.80 8.80 12.97
C ASN A 99 31.27 8.95 13.14
N LEU A 100 30.61 8.08 13.91
CA LEU A 100 29.16 8.15 14.07
C LEU A 100 28.76 7.85 15.53
N LEU A 101 28.04 8.78 16.18
CA LEU A 101 27.40 8.54 17.47
C LEU A 101 25.89 8.48 17.30
N GLY A 102 25.30 7.31 17.57
CA GLY A 102 23.86 7.12 17.75
C GLY A 102 23.51 7.02 19.23
N TYR A 103 22.31 7.42 19.61
CA TYR A 103 21.85 7.37 21.00
C TYR A 103 20.36 7.02 21.06
N ASP A 104 19.96 6.23 22.07
CA ASP A 104 18.56 5.99 22.39
C ASP A 104 17.96 7.21 23.10
N TYR A 105 16.69 7.50 22.83
CA TYR A 105 15.91 8.46 23.62
C TYR A 105 15.63 7.93 25.04
N SER A 106 15.29 8.83 25.97
CA SER A 106 14.81 8.47 27.31
C SER A 106 13.61 7.51 27.22
N GLY A 107 13.75 6.30 27.76
CA GLY A 107 12.74 5.23 27.68
C GLY A 107 12.73 4.41 26.38
N TYR A 108 13.74 4.52 25.52
CA TYR A 108 14.00 3.61 24.39
C TYR A 108 15.13 2.62 24.72
N GLY A 109 15.08 1.43 24.14
CA GLY A 109 16.13 0.42 24.29
C GLY A 109 16.46 0.11 25.76
N GLN A 110 17.72 0.29 26.14
CA GLN A 110 18.20 0.10 27.53
C GLN A 110 18.31 1.43 28.31
N SER A 111 17.62 2.48 27.85
CA SER A 111 17.57 3.82 28.47
C SER A 111 16.43 3.97 29.48
N SER A 112 16.70 4.67 30.57
CA SER A 112 15.72 4.92 31.63
C SER A 112 14.76 6.08 31.31
N GLY A 113 13.68 6.18 32.09
CA GLY A 113 12.73 7.29 32.02
C GLY A 113 11.53 6.98 31.13
N LYS A 114 11.00 8.01 30.47
CA LYS A 114 9.93 7.93 29.47
C LYS A 114 10.18 9.00 28.40
N PRO A 115 9.79 8.76 27.13
CA PRO A 115 10.05 9.72 26.08
C PRO A 115 9.06 10.89 26.15
N SER A 116 9.57 12.10 25.91
CA SER A 116 8.78 13.28 25.57
C SER A 116 9.63 14.22 24.72
N GLU A 117 9.01 15.20 24.04
CA GLU A 117 9.73 16.24 23.29
C GLU A 117 10.86 16.87 24.12
N GLN A 118 10.57 17.28 25.35
CA GLN A 118 11.55 17.93 26.24
C GLN A 118 12.55 16.93 26.86
N ASP A 119 12.32 15.62 26.76
CA ASP A 119 13.32 14.59 27.10
C ASP A 119 14.29 14.41 25.93
N THR A 120 13.81 14.26 24.69
CA THR A 120 14.71 14.15 23.51
C THR A 120 15.64 15.35 23.32
N TYR A 121 15.19 16.57 23.67
CA TYR A 121 16.03 17.78 23.70
C TYR A 121 17.08 17.81 24.82
N ALA A 122 16.94 16.94 25.84
CA ALA A 122 17.92 16.67 26.88
C ALA A 122 18.82 15.48 26.53
N ASP A 123 18.28 14.48 25.83
CA ASP A 123 18.98 13.29 25.35
C ASP A 123 20.06 13.68 24.32
N ILE A 124 19.69 14.41 23.26
CA ILE A 124 20.63 14.87 22.22
C ILE A 124 21.70 15.82 22.78
N GLU A 125 21.38 16.56 23.84
CA GLU A 125 22.35 17.44 24.50
C GLU A 125 23.37 16.66 25.34
N ALA A 126 22.96 15.56 25.97
CA ALA A 126 23.88 14.64 26.63
C ALA A 126 24.77 13.91 25.62
N ALA A 127 24.21 13.50 24.48
CA ALA A 127 24.96 12.91 23.36
C ALA A 127 25.98 13.90 22.75
N TYR A 128 25.60 15.16 22.52
CA TYR A 128 26.52 16.23 22.09
C TYR A 128 27.64 16.48 23.12
N LYS A 129 27.30 16.59 24.41
CA LYS A 129 28.30 16.77 25.48
C LYS A 129 29.27 15.59 25.57
N CYS A 130 28.82 14.36 25.28
CA CYS A 130 29.72 13.22 25.16
C CYS A 130 30.77 13.42 24.05
N LEU A 131 30.37 13.92 22.87
CA LEU A 131 31.29 14.23 21.77
C LEU A 131 32.31 15.31 22.14
N GLU A 132 31.86 16.37 22.81
CA GLU A 132 32.69 17.50 23.23
C GLU A 132 33.64 17.14 24.40
N GLU A 133 33.11 16.57 25.48
CA GLU A 133 33.83 16.30 26.74
C GLU A 133 34.61 14.98 26.72
N SER A 134 34.07 13.91 26.14
CA SER A 134 34.68 12.56 26.18
C SER A 134 35.52 12.25 24.93
N TYR A 135 35.15 12.81 23.77
CA TYR A 135 35.82 12.58 22.49
C TYR A 135 36.58 13.81 21.95
N GLY A 136 36.50 14.96 22.63
CA GLY A 136 37.28 16.16 22.32
C GLY A 136 36.92 16.83 20.98
N LEU A 137 35.73 16.52 20.45
CA LEU A 137 35.28 17.01 19.14
C LEU A 137 34.77 18.44 19.25
N LYS A 138 35.11 19.26 18.25
CA LYS A 138 34.56 20.61 18.14
C LYS A 138 33.28 20.61 17.34
N GLN A 139 32.47 21.62 17.59
CA GLN A 139 31.29 21.97 16.81
C GLN A 139 31.53 22.06 15.28
N GLU A 140 32.71 22.55 14.85
CA GLU A 140 33.11 22.64 13.44
C GLU A 140 33.43 21.29 12.77
N ASP A 141 33.47 20.21 13.56
CA ASP A 141 33.72 18.82 13.12
C ASP A 141 32.45 17.94 13.17
N ILE A 142 31.32 18.48 13.67
CA ILE A 142 30.09 17.73 13.93
C ILE A 142 29.00 18.06 12.91
N ILE A 143 28.41 17.03 12.31
CA ILE A 143 27.19 17.07 11.51
C ILE A 143 26.06 16.46 12.34
N LEU A 144 24.90 17.14 12.42
CA LEU A 144 23.71 16.54 13.04
C LEU A 144 22.88 15.82 11.97
N TYR A 145 22.40 14.62 12.27
CA TYR A 145 21.53 13.82 11.40
C TYR A 145 20.24 13.49 12.15
N GLY A 146 19.08 13.74 11.55
CA GLY A 146 17.77 13.42 12.13
C GLY A 146 16.85 12.71 11.16
N GLN A 147 16.48 11.47 11.48
CA GLN A 147 15.54 10.64 10.73
C GLN A 147 14.13 10.75 11.32
N SER A 148 13.11 11.01 10.49
CA SER A 148 11.70 11.04 10.90
C SER A 148 11.49 11.93 12.15
N VAL A 149 10.99 11.38 13.25
CA VAL A 149 10.84 12.05 14.56
C VAL A 149 12.15 12.67 15.08
N GLY A 150 13.30 12.05 14.80
CA GLY A 150 14.65 12.52 15.18
C GLY A 150 15.08 13.84 14.53
N SER A 151 14.38 14.29 13.48
CA SER A 151 14.53 15.66 12.95
C SER A 151 14.17 16.74 14.00
N GLY A 152 13.28 16.42 14.94
CA GLY A 152 12.85 17.27 16.05
C GLY A 152 13.97 17.70 17.01
N PRO A 153 14.65 16.76 17.71
CA PRO A 153 15.80 17.07 18.55
C PRO A 153 17.01 17.56 17.75
N THR A 154 17.22 17.04 16.54
CA THR A 154 18.27 17.51 15.61
C THR A 154 18.18 19.02 15.37
N LEU A 155 16.99 19.52 15.01
CA LEU A 155 16.79 20.95 14.78
C LEU A 155 16.72 21.78 16.07
N ASP A 156 16.38 21.17 17.22
CA ASP A 156 16.48 21.85 18.51
C ASP A 156 17.93 22.15 18.93
N LEU A 157 18.85 21.23 18.62
CA LEU A 157 20.26 21.42 18.88
C LEU A 157 20.90 22.32 17.81
N ALA A 158 20.55 22.16 16.52
CA ALA A 158 21.10 22.96 15.43
C ALA A 158 20.94 24.48 15.64
N ILE A 159 19.77 24.95 16.08
CA ILE A 159 19.52 26.38 16.33
C ILE A 159 20.29 26.95 17.54
N ARG A 160 20.80 26.07 18.42
CA ARG A 160 21.66 26.43 19.56
C ARG A 160 23.15 26.39 19.22
N LEU A 161 23.51 25.88 18.03
CA LEU A 161 24.88 25.60 17.62
C LEU A 161 25.30 26.52 16.44
N PRO A 162 25.86 27.73 16.69
CA PRO A 162 26.18 28.71 15.64
C PRO A 162 27.34 28.36 14.70
N CYS A 163 28.25 27.45 15.08
CA CYS A 163 29.42 27.02 14.28
C CYS A 163 29.31 25.54 13.88
N LEU A 164 28.08 25.00 13.77
CA LEU A 164 27.83 23.63 13.37
C LEU A 164 28.29 23.37 11.93
N ARG A 165 28.84 22.19 11.64
CA ARG A 165 29.41 21.88 10.32
C ARG A 165 28.35 21.74 9.23
N ALA A 166 27.28 20.97 9.50
CA ALA A 166 26.12 20.83 8.63
C ALA A 166 24.95 20.11 9.35
N VAL A 167 23.78 20.04 8.70
CA VAL A 167 22.63 19.21 9.12
C VAL A 167 22.17 18.31 7.97
N VAL A 168 21.80 17.06 8.28
CA VAL A 168 21.05 16.16 7.41
C VAL A 168 19.68 15.87 8.01
N LEU A 169 18.64 16.00 7.21
CA LEU A 169 17.27 15.69 7.56
C LEU A 169 16.74 14.57 6.65
N HIS A 170 16.39 13.43 7.24
CA HIS A 170 15.91 12.24 6.52
C HIS A 170 14.42 12.01 6.85
N SER A 171 13.56 12.01 5.82
CA SER A 171 12.09 11.99 5.91
C SER A 171 11.51 12.88 7.03
N PRO A 172 11.93 14.17 7.12
CA PRO A 172 11.72 14.97 8.31
C PRO A 172 10.30 15.52 8.46
N ILE A 173 9.87 15.74 9.71
CA ILE A 173 8.52 16.24 10.03
C ILE A 173 8.50 17.77 10.12
N LEU A 174 7.48 18.45 9.58
CA LEU A 174 7.28 19.90 9.79
C LEU A 174 6.88 20.22 11.25
N SER A 175 6.00 19.39 11.79
CA SER A 175 5.67 19.28 13.21
C SER A 175 4.84 18.02 13.48
N GLY A 176 4.76 17.55 14.72
CA GLY A 176 4.04 16.32 15.07
C GLY A 176 2.55 16.37 14.70
N LEU A 177 1.89 17.51 14.91
CA LEU A 177 0.49 17.68 14.49
C LEU A 177 0.34 17.69 12.95
N ARG A 178 1.39 18.06 12.21
CA ARG A 178 1.37 18.08 10.74
C ARG A 178 1.49 16.70 10.10
N VAL A 179 2.15 15.75 10.77
CA VAL A 179 2.19 14.35 10.35
C VAL A 179 0.78 13.76 10.37
N MET A 180 0.04 13.98 11.46
CA MET A 180 -1.33 13.48 11.60
C MET A 180 -2.37 14.26 10.78
N TYR A 181 -2.13 15.55 10.49
CA TYR A 181 -3.12 16.42 9.85
C TYR A 181 -2.49 17.54 9.00
N PRO A 182 -2.97 17.82 7.77
CA PRO A 182 -2.44 18.90 6.92
C PRO A 182 -2.82 20.31 7.41
N VAL A 183 -2.25 20.75 8.54
CA VAL A 183 -2.56 22.03 9.21
C VAL A 183 -1.67 23.18 8.75
N LYS A 184 -2.30 24.26 8.27
CA LYS A 184 -1.62 25.46 7.74
C LYS A 184 -1.11 26.45 8.80
N ARG A 185 -1.18 26.11 10.09
CA ARG A 185 -0.74 26.95 11.22
C ARG A 185 -0.05 26.07 12.26
N THR A 186 1.06 26.55 12.82
CA THR A 186 1.69 25.91 13.99
C THR A 186 0.88 26.28 15.24
N PHE A 187 0.57 25.30 16.09
CA PHE A 187 -0.20 25.53 17.32
C PHE A 187 0.70 25.57 18.56
N TRP A 188 0.21 26.11 19.67
CA TRP A 188 1.03 26.24 20.89
C TRP A 188 1.36 24.88 21.53
N PHE A 189 0.45 23.91 21.44
CA PHE A 189 0.57 22.53 21.94
C PHE A 189 1.20 21.54 20.95
N ASP A 190 1.51 21.97 19.73
CA ASP A 190 2.17 21.16 18.70
C ASP A 190 3.60 20.81 19.15
N ILE A 191 4.10 19.63 18.82
CA ILE A 191 5.45 19.17 19.19
C ILE A 191 6.39 19.22 17.99
N TYR A 192 7.70 19.37 18.23
CA TYR A 192 8.74 19.36 17.19
C TYR A 192 8.45 20.35 16.05
N LYS A 193 8.28 21.63 16.40
CA LYS A 193 7.91 22.72 15.48
C LYS A 193 9.04 23.10 14.51
N ASN A 194 9.50 22.13 13.73
CA ASN A 194 10.66 22.23 12.86
C ASN A 194 10.49 23.30 11.78
N ILE A 195 9.26 23.52 11.31
CA ILE A 195 8.89 24.65 10.45
C ILE A 195 9.21 26.02 11.08
N ASP A 196 9.11 26.15 12.40
CA ASP A 196 9.46 27.38 13.13
C ASP A 196 10.99 27.45 13.42
N LYS A 197 11.69 26.30 13.48
CA LYS A 197 13.13 26.20 13.80
C LYS A 197 14.05 26.31 12.58
N ILE A 198 13.67 25.70 11.45
CA ILE A 198 14.54 25.56 10.27
C ILE A 198 15.06 26.88 9.68
N PRO A 199 14.34 28.03 9.73
CA PRO A 199 14.88 29.31 9.25
C PRO A 199 16.01 29.88 10.12
N LEU A 200 16.20 29.33 11.33
CA LEU A 200 17.20 29.79 12.32
C LEU A 200 18.52 28.99 12.25
N VAL A 201 18.60 27.93 11.42
CA VAL A 201 19.82 27.13 11.23
C VAL A 201 20.82 27.89 10.36
N ASN A 202 22.08 27.96 10.79
CA ASN A 202 23.14 28.79 10.19
C ASN A 202 24.29 27.97 9.59
N CYS A 203 23.97 26.81 9.01
CA CYS A 203 24.90 25.93 8.33
C CYS A 203 24.17 25.18 7.19
N PRO A 204 24.88 24.57 6.23
CA PRO A 204 24.25 23.86 5.12
C PRO A 204 23.33 22.72 5.59
N VAL A 205 22.13 22.66 5.02
CA VAL A 205 21.15 21.60 5.27
C VAL A 205 20.93 20.76 4.01
N LEU A 206 21.16 19.45 4.12
CA LEU A 206 20.67 18.44 3.19
C LEU A 206 19.31 17.91 3.67
N VAL A 207 18.37 17.75 2.76
CA VAL A 207 17.12 17.01 2.99
C VAL A 207 17.05 15.81 2.06
N ILE A 208 16.67 14.65 2.60
CA ILE A 208 16.43 13.39 1.89
C ILE A 208 14.99 12.98 2.17
N HIS A 209 14.19 12.68 1.14
CA HIS A 209 12.79 12.25 1.30
C HIS A 209 12.32 11.41 0.10
N GLY A 210 11.62 10.31 0.37
CA GLY A 210 10.90 9.52 -0.64
C GLY A 210 9.68 10.26 -1.19
N THR A 211 9.39 10.12 -2.49
CA THR A 211 8.24 10.78 -3.12
C THR A 211 6.91 10.10 -2.82
N GLU A 212 6.95 8.87 -2.30
CA GLU A 212 5.79 8.02 -2.00
C GLU A 212 5.81 7.62 -0.50
N ASP A 213 6.35 8.51 0.34
CA ASP A 213 6.31 8.43 1.81
C ASP A 213 4.89 8.71 2.33
N GLU A 214 4.15 7.65 2.65
CA GLU A 214 2.80 7.70 3.21
C GLU A 214 2.77 8.01 4.72
N VAL A 215 3.89 7.87 5.44
CA VAL A 215 3.97 8.08 6.89
C VAL A 215 4.24 9.55 7.21
N VAL A 216 5.11 10.20 6.42
CA VAL A 216 5.43 11.62 6.51
C VAL A 216 5.43 12.20 5.09
N ASP A 217 4.27 12.70 4.65
CA ASP A 217 4.06 13.26 3.30
C ASP A 217 5.25 14.11 2.82
N PHE A 218 5.73 13.80 1.61
CA PHE A 218 6.89 14.40 0.94
C PHE A 218 6.92 15.95 0.94
N SER A 219 5.74 16.61 1.01
CA SER A 219 5.69 18.07 1.13
C SER A 219 6.31 18.60 2.43
N HIS A 220 6.53 17.76 3.45
CA HIS A 220 7.25 18.13 4.66
C HIS A 220 8.73 18.40 4.40
N GLY A 221 9.47 17.43 3.86
CA GLY A 221 10.88 17.60 3.49
C GLY A 221 11.05 18.75 2.50
N LYS A 222 10.15 18.84 1.52
CA LYS A 222 10.15 19.95 0.56
C LYS A 222 9.96 21.32 1.23
N GLN A 223 8.97 21.49 2.12
CA GLN A 223 8.74 22.76 2.80
C GLN A 223 9.87 23.13 3.77
N LEU A 224 10.45 22.15 4.48
CA LEU A 224 11.63 22.40 5.32
C LEU A 224 12.83 22.86 4.46
N TRP A 225 13.10 22.20 3.34
CA TRP A 225 14.14 22.60 2.40
C TRP A 225 13.86 23.99 1.77
N GLU A 226 12.61 24.31 1.47
CA GLU A 226 12.20 25.63 0.97
C GLU A 226 12.44 26.74 2.02
N LEU A 227 12.37 26.42 3.31
CA LEU A 227 12.60 27.35 4.44
C LEU A 227 14.05 27.37 4.98
N CYS A 228 14.91 26.44 4.58
CA CYS A 228 16.33 26.42 4.97
C CYS A 228 17.05 27.71 4.53
N LYS A 229 17.84 28.30 5.44
CA LYS A 229 18.68 29.48 5.17
C LYS A 229 19.85 29.15 4.24
N GLU A 230 20.55 28.06 4.51
CA GLU A 230 21.66 27.55 3.70
C GLU A 230 21.29 26.17 3.15
N LYS A 231 21.06 26.11 1.84
CA LYS A 231 20.51 24.93 1.16
C LYS A 231 21.62 24.15 0.47
N TYR A 232 21.72 22.86 0.76
CA TYR A 232 22.37 21.92 -0.13
C TYR A 232 21.33 21.37 -1.14
N GLU A 233 21.78 20.71 -2.20
CA GLU A 233 20.89 20.04 -3.16
C GLU A 233 20.14 18.88 -2.48
N PRO A 234 18.79 18.86 -2.46
CA PRO A 234 18.03 17.84 -1.78
C PRO A 234 17.96 16.55 -2.61
N LEU A 235 17.82 15.40 -1.94
CA LEU A 235 17.56 14.12 -2.59
C LEU A 235 16.08 13.76 -2.48
N TRP A 236 15.39 13.72 -3.61
CA TRP A 236 14.01 13.26 -3.73
C TRP A 236 13.98 11.88 -4.39
N LEU A 237 13.82 10.82 -3.59
CA LEU A 237 13.87 9.43 -4.05
C LEU A 237 12.52 9.02 -4.66
N LYS A 238 12.51 8.78 -5.97
CA LYS A 238 11.28 8.43 -6.70
C LYS A 238 10.84 7.00 -6.39
N GLY A 239 9.60 6.83 -5.95
CA GLY A 239 9.04 5.53 -5.54
C GLY A 239 9.52 5.03 -4.18
N GLY A 240 10.37 5.80 -3.47
CA GLY A 240 10.75 5.49 -2.09
C GLY A 240 9.66 5.91 -1.10
N ASN A 241 9.48 5.10 -0.06
CA ASN A 241 8.53 5.30 1.03
C ASN A 241 9.21 5.90 2.28
N HIS A 242 8.77 5.56 3.50
CA HIS A 242 9.35 6.09 4.74
C HIS A 242 10.58 5.30 5.23
N CYS A 243 10.66 4.00 4.90
CA CYS A 243 11.51 3.02 5.58
C CYS A 243 12.45 2.23 4.64
N ASP A 244 12.44 2.51 3.34
CA ASP A 244 13.23 1.83 2.31
C ASP A 244 14.32 2.72 1.68
N LEU A 245 14.45 3.98 2.11
CA LEU A 245 15.27 4.98 1.43
C LEU A 245 16.77 4.64 1.43
N GLU A 246 17.25 3.98 2.48
CA GLU A 246 18.60 3.41 2.56
C GLU A 246 18.90 2.34 1.47
N LEU A 247 17.87 1.72 0.88
CA LEU A 247 18.03 0.68 -0.16
C LEU A 247 18.28 1.28 -1.55
N PHE A 248 17.95 2.55 -1.78
CA PHE A 248 18.17 3.21 -3.06
C PHE A 248 19.66 3.57 -3.24
N PRO A 249 20.35 3.13 -4.32
CA PRO A 249 21.76 3.46 -4.53
C PRO A 249 22.07 4.97 -4.50
N GLU A 250 21.13 5.79 -4.95
CA GLU A 250 21.21 7.25 -4.93
C GLU A 250 21.34 7.84 -3.52
N PHE A 251 20.76 7.19 -2.49
CA PHE A 251 20.84 7.63 -1.09
C PHE A 251 22.27 7.76 -0.63
N LEU A 252 23.02 6.65 -0.69
CA LEU A 252 24.40 6.60 -0.26
C LEU A 252 25.31 7.44 -1.16
N ILE A 253 25.07 7.43 -2.48
CA ILE A 253 25.82 8.24 -3.45
C ILE A 253 25.68 9.74 -3.14
N HIS A 254 24.47 10.23 -2.87
CA HIS A 254 24.23 11.65 -2.60
C HIS A 254 24.70 12.06 -1.21
N LEU A 255 24.48 11.21 -0.19
CA LEU A 255 24.99 11.45 1.16
C LEU A 255 26.53 11.50 1.17
N LYS A 256 27.21 10.60 0.42
CA LYS A 256 28.67 10.63 0.25
C LYS A 256 29.15 11.88 -0.49
N LYS A 257 28.45 12.34 -1.54
CA LYS A 257 28.73 13.63 -2.20
C LYS A 257 28.62 14.79 -1.22
N PHE A 258 27.56 14.83 -0.40
CA PHE A 258 27.34 15.85 0.62
C PHE A 258 28.49 15.89 1.64
N ILE A 259 28.80 14.77 2.30
CA ILE A 259 29.92 14.68 3.26
C ILE A 259 31.24 15.16 2.60
N SER A 260 31.51 14.72 1.36
CA SER A 260 32.71 15.12 0.60
C SER A 260 32.74 16.61 0.21
N ALA A 261 31.59 17.28 0.13
CA ALA A 261 31.49 18.71 -0.14
C ALA A 261 31.63 19.51 1.16
N ILE A 262 30.98 19.06 2.23
CA ILE A 262 31.03 19.67 3.57
C ILE A 262 32.45 19.60 4.16
N GLU A 263 33.17 18.48 4.00
CA GLU A 263 34.57 18.37 4.44
C GLU A 263 35.45 19.47 3.83
N LYS A 264 35.25 19.77 2.53
CA LYS A 264 36.00 20.76 1.75
C LYS A 264 35.61 22.21 2.04
N LEU A 265 34.51 22.48 2.76
CA LEU A 265 34.15 23.84 3.14
C LEU A 265 35.22 24.44 4.06
N PRO A 266 35.63 25.71 3.88
CA PRO A 266 36.57 26.37 4.78
C PRO A 266 36.05 26.40 6.23
N ARG A 267 36.89 26.01 7.20
CA ARG A 267 36.59 26.18 8.63
C ARG A 267 36.43 27.67 8.94
N LEU A 268 35.31 28.05 9.56
CA LEU A 268 35.00 29.43 9.93
C LEU A 268 35.93 29.91 11.06
N ARG A 269 36.99 30.65 10.71
CA ARG A 269 37.84 31.31 11.71
C ARG A 269 37.02 32.32 12.52
N ASN A 270 36.91 32.07 13.83
CA ASN A 270 36.35 32.91 14.89
C ASN A 270 36.03 34.35 14.50
N ALA A 271 34.80 34.58 14.03
CA ALA A 271 34.22 35.91 13.88
C ALA A 271 33.13 36.07 14.95
N ILE A 272 33.44 36.78 16.04
CA ILE A 272 32.48 37.09 17.10
C ILE A 272 31.49 38.13 16.55
N PRO A 273 30.16 37.86 16.51
CA PRO A 273 29.20 38.85 16.04
C PRO A 273 28.98 39.93 17.11
N GLU A 274 29.39 41.18 16.83
CA GLU A 274 29.12 42.33 17.69
C GLU A 274 27.65 42.79 17.62
N GLN A 275 26.74 41.97 18.14
CA GLN A 275 25.32 42.35 18.28
C GLN A 275 24.57 41.69 19.46
N ALA A 276 25.29 41.05 20.39
CA ALA A 276 24.77 40.52 21.65
C ALA A 276 25.35 41.25 22.88
N LYS A 277 25.28 42.59 22.87
CA LYS A 277 25.65 43.47 24.00
C LYS A 277 24.52 44.45 24.31
N ASP A 278 23.34 43.91 24.61
CA ASP A 278 22.29 44.58 25.39
C ASP A 278 21.33 43.52 25.94
N ILE A 279 20.59 43.84 27.01
CA ILE A 279 19.63 42.95 27.68
C ILE A 279 20.23 41.69 28.34
N GLN A 280 21.23 41.84 29.22
CA GLN A 280 21.20 41.20 30.55
C GLN A 280 22.31 41.73 31.48
N SER A 281 21.96 42.72 32.29
CA SER A 281 22.79 43.17 33.42
C SER A 281 21.92 43.81 34.50
N ASP A 282 21.20 43.00 35.29
CA ASP A 282 20.65 43.47 36.57
C ASP A 282 20.36 42.32 37.57
N LYS A 283 21.46 41.79 38.13
CA LYS A 283 21.52 41.27 39.51
C LYS A 283 23.00 41.20 39.93
N PRO A 284 23.41 41.83 41.04
CA PRO A 284 24.81 41.92 41.40
C PRO A 284 25.29 40.67 42.14
N ASP A 285 26.44 40.13 41.72
CA ASP A 285 27.28 39.34 42.60
C ASP A 285 27.98 40.26 43.62
N LEU A 286 27.97 39.84 44.87
CA LEU A 286 28.77 40.41 45.96
C LEU A 286 29.14 39.28 46.93
N ASN A 287 30.40 39.10 47.34
CA ASN A 287 31.65 39.58 46.77
C ASN A 287 32.77 38.70 47.34
N ASN A 288 33.98 38.65 46.75
CA ASN A 288 35.07 37.89 47.37
C ASN A 288 36.46 38.52 47.16
N ALA A 289 36.83 39.43 48.07
CA ALA A 289 38.19 39.91 48.27
C ALA A 289 38.38 40.46 49.70
N ALA A 290 39.58 40.24 50.26
CA ALA A 290 40.15 40.86 51.46
C ALA A 290 39.46 40.62 52.84
N ASP A 291 40.00 39.63 53.56
CA ASP A 291 40.70 39.80 54.87
C ASP A 291 39.86 40.34 56.06
N GLN A 292 39.63 39.58 57.16
CA GLN A 292 40.66 39.23 58.16
C GLN A 292 40.29 38.08 59.13
N SER A 293 41.33 37.34 59.54
CA SER A 293 41.57 36.69 60.85
C SER A 293 40.56 35.74 61.52
N LYS A 294 41.07 34.55 61.92
CA LYS A 294 40.67 33.71 63.08
C LYS A 294 39.25 33.08 63.05
N GLU A 295 38.96 31.94 63.70
CA GLU A 295 39.79 30.90 64.33
C GLU A 295 39.07 29.53 64.21
N LYS A 296 39.72 28.40 64.54
CA LYS A 296 39.11 27.05 64.44
C LYS A 296 38.35 26.65 65.72
N SER A 297 37.05 26.34 65.62
CA SER A 297 36.44 25.17 66.31
C SER A 297 35.00 24.85 65.89
N ARG A 298 34.68 23.56 65.84
CA ARG A 298 33.34 22.93 65.78
C ARG A 298 32.70 22.85 67.20
N PRO A 299 31.49 22.26 67.44
CA PRO A 299 30.31 21.94 66.59
C PRO A 299 28.92 22.31 67.22
N SER A 300 27.82 21.91 66.56
CA SER A 300 26.67 21.14 67.14
C SER A 300 25.29 21.80 67.41
N THR A 301 24.25 21.05 67.01
CA THR A 301 22.88 20.85 67.59
C THR A 301 21.84 21.98 67.73
N ASP A 302 20.66 21.71 67.13
CA ASP A 302 19.26 21.85 67.59
C ASP A 302 18.80 23.05 68.46
N HIS A 303 17.70 23.72 68.06
CA HIS A 303 16.35 23.36 68.56
C HIS A 303 15.13 24.05 67.88
N LYS A 304 13.97 23.52 68.26
CA LYS A 304 12.58 23.64 67.77
C LYS A 304 11.72 24.91 68.08
N GLU A 305 10.69 25.10 67.23
CA GLU A 305 9.23 25.36 67.53
C GLU A 305 8.55 26.76 67.66
N LYS A 306 7.38 26.88 66.97
CA LYS A 306 6.08 27.57 67.27
C LYS A 306 6.03 29.12 67.42
N GLY A 307 4.95 29.84 67.03
CA GLY A 307 3.76 29.52 66.20
C GLY A 307 2.48 30.39 66.47
N ARG A 308 1.69 30.71 65.41
CA ARG A 308 0.28 31.27 65.41
C ARG A 308 0.07 32.71 65.96
N PRO A 309 -1.13 33.38 65.86
CA PRO A 309 -2.49 32.95 65.43
C PRO A 309 -3.14 33.79 64.27
N SER A 310 -4.48 33.95 64.23
CA SER A 310 -5.31 34.39 63.08
C SER A 310 -6.58 35.23 63.45
N PHE A 311 -7.47 35.52 62.47
CA PHE A 311 -8.77 36.29 62.49
C PHE A 311 -8.67 37.84 62.32
N GLY A 312 -9.64 38.57 61.71
CA GLY A 312 -10.80 38.19 60.87
C GLY A 312 -11.87 39.29 60.57
N GLN A 313 -12.39 39.32 59.32
CA GLN A 313 -13.72 39.81 58.80
C GLN A 313 -14.31 41.26 58.97
N ARG A 314 -15.22 41.61 58.01
CA ARG A 314 -16.39 42.57 58.02
C ARG A 314 -16.16 44.10 57.86
N GLU A 315 -17.07 44.95 57.32
CA GLU A 315 -18.35 44.80 56.55
C GLU A 315 -18.62 46.00 55.55
N LYS A 316 -19.88 46.43 55.27
CA LYS A 316 -20.34 47.18 54.04
C LYS A 316 -20.82 48.65 54.24
N SER A 317 -20.88 49.47 53.17
CA SER A 317 -21.53 50.82 53.09
C SER A 317 -22.23 51.13 51.73
N ARG A 318 -22.64 52.39 51.40
CA ARG A 318 -23.65 52.74 50.35
C ARG A 318 -23.67 54.23 49.87
N LEU A 319 -24.38 54.53 48.75
CA LEU A 319 -24.82 55.83 48.15
C LEU A 319 -23.77 56.62 47.30
N THR A 320 -23.98 57.40 46.19
CA THR A 320 -25.08 58.01 45.36
C THR A 320 -25.56 59.45 45.70
N ALA A 321 -25.86 60.42 44.79
CA ALA A 321 -25.64 60.67 43.33
C ALA A 321 -26.19 62.10 42.91
N GLU A 322 -25.97 62.63 41.67
CA GLU A 322 -26.86 63.54 40.83
C GLU A 322 -26.20 64.51 39.76
N ASN A 323 -26.97 64.83 38.70
CA ASN A 323 -27.14 66.10 37.89
C ASN A 323 -26.32 66.54 36.60
N ARG A 324 -27.08 66.63 35.45
CA ARG A 324 -27.16 67.67 34.35
C ARG A 324 -25.91 68.01 33.45
N SER A 325 -25.99 68.54 32.20
CA SER A 325 -26.99 68.78 31.10
C SER A 325 -26.22 69.10 29.77
N GLU A 326 -26.68 69.08 28.49
CA GLU A 326 -27.71 69.89 27.75
C GLU A 326 -28.13 69.29 26.34
N LYS A 327 -28.33 70.09 25.26
CA LYS A 327 -29.04 69.84 23.96
C LYS A 327 -28.33 70.54 22.75
N PRO A 328 -28.75 70.51 21.44
CA PRO A 328 -30.10 70.26 20.86
C PRO A 328 -30.25 69.45 19.52
N ARG A 329 -31.54 69.24 19.17
CA ARG A 329 -32.31 69.03 17.89
C ARG A 329 -31.61 69.27 16.52
N SER A 330 -32.08 68.73 15.36
CA SER A 330 -33.48 68.58 14.87
C SER A 330 -33.80 67.32 14.01
N SER A 331 -34.91 67.31 13.23
CA SER A 331 -35.61 66.09 12.74
C SER A 331 -36.62 66.35 11.58
N ILE A 332 -37.32 65.29 11.08
CA ILE A 332 -38.49 65.25 10.13
C ILE A 332 -38.05 65.17 8.62
N GLU A 333 -38.68 64.48 7.64
CA GLU A 333 -40.06 63.96 7.45
C GLU A 333 -40.23 62.59 6.70
N LYS A 334 -41.12 61.74 7.27
CA LYS A 334 -42.20 60.84 6.74
C LYS A 334 -42.46 60.48 5.24
N ARG A 335 -42.70 59.16 5.03
CA ARG A 335 -43.98 58.48 4.60
C ARG A 335 -44.30 58.06 3.14
N GLU A 336 -44.35 56.72 2.96
CA GLU A 336 -45.27 55.83 2.18
C GLU A 336 -45.62 56.01 0.65
N LYS A 337 -45.74 54.82 0.00
CA LYS A 337 -46.80 54.34 -0.94
C LYS A 337 -46.67 54.38 -2.49
N SER A 338 -46.19 53.24 -3.01
CA SER A 338 -46.96 52.21 -3.76
C SER A 338 -47.27 52.27 -5.29
N ARG A 339 -46.83 51.18 -5.95
CA ARG A 339 -47.57 50.24 -6.86
C ARG A 339 -47.73 50.50 -8.37
N LYS A 340 -47.50 49.40 -9.12
CA LYS A 340 -48.04 48.99 -10.46
C LYS A 340 -47.49 49.72 -11.71
N SER A 341 -47.38 49.10 -12.90
CA SER A 341 -47.52 47.68 -13.33
C SER A 341 -47.07 47.45 -14.80
N VAL A 342 -46.95 46.17 -15.21
CA VAL A 342 -47.33 45.56 -16.53
C VAL A 342 -46.28 44.56 -17.09
N ASP A 343 -46.81 43.39 -17.44
CA ASP A 343 -46.37 42.16 -18.11
C ASP A 343 -45.06 41.97 -18.92
N ARG A 344 -44.60 40.70 -18.87
CA ARG A 344 -44.10 39.77 -19.95
C ARG A 344 -43.03 40.26 -20.96
N ASN A 345 -42.12 39.43 -21.48
CA ASN A 345 -42.11 37.96 -21.61
C ASN A 345 -40.69 37.35 -21.62
N MET A 346 -40.61 36.01 -21.70
CA MET A 346 -39.42 35.14 -21.79
C MET A 346 -38.18 35.66 -22.56
N LYS A 347 -36.99 35.38 -22.02
CA LYS A 347 -36.03 34.40 -22.61
C LYS A 347 -34.95 33.99 -21.60
N ALA A 348 -34.40 32.78 -21.77
CA ALA A 348 -33.39 32.20 -20.88
C ALA A 348 -32.03 32.03 -21.57
N ARG A 349 -30.94 32.11 -20.79
CA ARG A 349 -29.74 31.27 -20.95
C ARG A 349 -28.80 31.38 -19.73
N ASN A 350 -27.95 30.38 -19.58
CA ASN A 350 -27.17 30.13 -18.38
C ASN A 350 -25.80 30.80 -18.44
N SER A 351 -25.38 31.43 -17.33
CA SER A 351 -24.04 31.25 -16.74
C SER A 351 -23.98 31.97 -15.39
N THR A 352 -23.72 31.27 -14.30
CA THR A 352 -23.36 31.86 -13.01
C THR A 352 -21.97 31.41 -12.61
N ASP A 353 -21.15 32.40 -12.29
CA ASP A 353 -19.77 32.26 -11.82
C ASP A 353 -19.71 31.83 -10.33
N HIS A 354 -18.51 31.75 -9.78
CA HIS A 354 -18.21 31.38 -8.39
C HIS A 354 -19.10 32.05 -7.31
N SER A 355 -19.41 31.27 -6.28
CA SER A 355 -19.79 31.79 -4.95
C SER A 355 -19.03 31.07 -3.82
N GLU A 356 -18.99 31.69 -2.65
CA GLU A 356 -17.87 31.55 -1.70
C GLU A 356 -18.01 30.38 -0.70
N ARG A 357 -16.88 29.89 -0.20
CA ARG A 357 -16.83 28.90 0.90
C ARG A 357 -17.22 29.52 2.24
N ALA A 358 -18.39 29.17 2.75
CA ALA A 358 -18.69 29.31 4.17
C ALA A 358 -17.76 28.40 5.01
N ARG A 359 -17.31 28.88 6.17
CA ARG A 359 -16.66 28.04 7.19
C ARG A 359 -17.71 27.53 8.16
N ASN A 360 -17.59 26.28 8.58
CA ASN A 360 -17.99 25.83 9.92
C ASN A 360 -16.97 24.82 10.44
N SER A 361 -16.94 24.62 11.75
CA SER A 361 -15.83 23.99 12.48
C SER A 361 -16.34 23.17 13.66
N PHE A 362 -15.47 22.26 14.16
CA PHE A 362 -15.70 21.26 15.21
C PHE A 362 -16.49 20.02 14.75
N ASP A 363 -15.72 18.93 14.55
CA ASP A 363 -16.09 17.51 14.66
C ASP A 363 -14.99 16.69 13.96
N ARG A 364 -13.80 16.58 14.58
CA ARG A 364 -12.62 15.93 13.92
C ARG A 364 -11.63 15.25 14.87
N PHE A 365 -12.12 14.83 16.04
CA PHE A 365 -11.35 14.07 17.02
C PHE A 365 -11.61 12.55 16.92
N GLY A 366 -12.60 12.14 16.10
CA GLY A 366 -13.09 10.75 15.99
C GLY A 366 -12.10 9.76 15.37
N ASP A 367 -11.49 10.17 14.26
CA ASP A 367 -10.92 9.24 13.29
C ASP A 367 -9.47 8.79 13.64
N MET A 368 -8.87 9.45 14.63
CA MET A 368 -7.42 9.42 14.93
C MET A 368 -6.91 8.10 15.54
N VAL A 369 -7.80 7.20 15.96
CA VAL A 369 -7.42 6.03 16.80
C VAL A 369 -7.01 4.79 15.99
N ARG A 370 -7.27 4.74 14.68
CA ARG A 370 -7.21 3.47 13.90
C ARG A 370 -5.94 3.19 13.08
N SER A 371 -5.12 4.19 12.74
CA SER A 371 -4.01 4.02 11.77
C SER A 371 -2.67 3.57 12.37
N VAL A 372 -2.66 3.03 13.60
CA VAL A 372 -1.42 2.70 14.36
C VAL A 372 -1.15 1.18 14.41
N GLY A 373 -2.05 0.36 13.85
CA GLY A 373 -2.10 -1.10 14.10
C GLY A 373 -1.35 -2.03 13.15
N LEU A 374 -0.62 -1.53 12.14
CA LEU A 374 -0.03 -2.37 11.08
C LEU A 374 1.44 -2.01 10.80
N CYS A 375 2.33 -2.41 11.70
CA CYS A 375 3.79 -2.41 11.53
C CYS A 375 4.42 -3.60 12.27
N ASN A 376 4.25 -4.82 11.74
CA ASN A 376 4.99 -6.00 12.20
C ASN A 376 6.28 -6.16 11.39
N VAL A 377 7.32 -6.72 12.03
CA VAL A 377 8.70 -6.73 11.53
C VAL A 377 9.05 -8.07 10.90
N ASP A 378 9.21 -8.11 9.57
CA ASP A 378 9.72 -9.28 8.84
C ASP A 378 10.72 -8.92 7.70
N CYS A 379 11.17 -7.65 7.63
CA CYS A 379 11.94 -7.11 6.50
C CYS A 379 13.47 -7.32 6.56
N LEU A 380 13.96 -8.24 7.41
CA LEU A 380 15.41 -8.50 7.56
C LEU A 380 15.76 -9.99 7.37
N ARG A 381 15.71 -10.43 6.11
CA ARG A 381 16.47 -11.60 5.62
C ARG A 381 17.18 -11.23 4.31
N PRO A 382 18.45 -11.61 4.11
CA PRO A 382 19.17 -11.28 2.88
C PRO A 382 18.71 -12.16 1.73
N THR A 383 18.06 -11.57 0.73
CA THR A 383 17.95 -12.15 -0.62
C THR A 383 19.21 -11.85 -1.43
N ALA A 384 19.67 -12.81 -2.24
CA ALA A 384 20.90 -12.66 -3.01
C ALA A 384 20.73 -11.65 -4.16
N ALA A 385 21.77 -10.88 -4.43
CA ALA A 385 21.77 -9.84 -5.47
C ALA A 385 22.50 -10.31 -6.73
N GLU A 386 21.85 -10.16 -7.89
CA GLU A 386 22.48 -10.20 -9.21
C GLU A 386 22.24 -8.86 -9.94
N GLY A 387 23.17 -8.49 -10.83
CA GLY A 387 23.45 -7.09 -11.15
C GLY A 387 22.65 -6.48 -12.31
N LEU A 388 22.17 -5.25 -12.11
CA LEU A 388 21.61 -4.40 -13.16
C LEU A 388 22.70 -3.58 -13.87
N ALA A 389 22.74 -3.66 -15.20
CA ALA A 389 23.45 -2.72 -16.06
C ALA A 389 22.45 -1.79 -16.76
N SER A 390 22.78 -0.51 -16.86
CA SER A 390 21.90 0.52 -17.46
C SER A 390 22.27 0.83 -18.90
N MET A 391 21.33 1.43 -19.65
CA MET A 391 21.62 2.50 -20.62
C MET A 391 20.35 3.29 -20.97
N ALA A 392 20.51 4.56 -21.36
CA ALA A 392 19.44 5.48 -21.75
C ALA A 392 19.84 6.27 -23.02
N PRO A 393 18.90 6.86 -23.79
CA PRO A 393 19.08 7.04 -25.24
C PRO A 393 19.76 8.34 -25.67
N VAL A 394 20.27 8.33 -26.92
CA VAL A 394 20.91 9.46 -27.61
C VAL A 394 20.01 10.00 -28.72
N LEU A 395 19.95 11.34 -28.87
CA LEU A 395 19.25 12.03 -29.97
C LEU A 395 20.15 12.18 -31.20
N SER A 396 19.56 12.07 -32.39
CA SER A 396 20.27 12.11 -33.68
C SER A 396 20.24 13.48 -34.36
N ARG A 397 21.36 13.85 -35.00
CA ARG A 397 21.42 14.74 -36.18
C ARG A 397 22.45 14.22 -37.17
N SER A 398 22.22 14.52 -38.45
CA SER A 398 22.98 14.01 -39.60
C SER A 398 23.95 15.07 -40.14
N LEU A 399 25.07 14.65 -40.76
CA LEU A 399 25.39 14.97 -42.17
C LEU A 399 26.71 14.36 -42.68
N ALA A 400 26.67 13.90 -43.94
CA ALA A 400 27.72 13.82 -44.97
C ALA A 400 29.08 13.10 -44.72
N THR A 401 29.46 12.27 -45.70
CA THR A 401 30.83 11.76 -45.94
C THR A 401 31.55 12.64 -47.00
N PRO A 402 32.90 12.58 -47.16
CA PRO A 402 33.51 11.54 -48.00
C PRO A 402 34.94 11.05 -47.64
N SER A 403 35.16 9.75 -47.85
CA SER A 403 36.38 9.04 -48.36
C SER A 403 37.76 9.75 -48.43
N LEU A 404 38.82 9.11 -47.90
CA LEU A 404 39.90 8.51 -48.74
C LEU A 404 40.96 7.64 -48.00
N ALA A 405 41.13 6.40 -48.50
CA ALA A 405 42.34 5.58 -48.72
C ALA A 405 43.54 5.45 -47.72
N SER A 406 43.86 4.18 -47.43
CA SER A 406 45.20 3.51 -47.41
C SER A 406 46.28 3.91 -46.37
N LEU A 407 46.62 3.06 -45.37
CA LEU A 407 47.60 1.91 -45.37
C LEU A 407 49.09 2.34 -45.17
N PRO A 408 50.03 1.46 -44.75
CA PRO A 408 50.06 0.63 -43.53
C PRO A 408 51.47 0.61 -42.84
N LEU A 409 51.73 -0.39 -41.96
CA LEU A 409 53.04 -0.80 -41.38
C LEU A 409 53.57 0.12 -40.23
N THR A 410 54.31 -0.35 -39.21
CA THR A 410 54.85 -1.70 -38.94
C THR A 410 54.90 -2.01 -37.43
N ASN A 411 54.63 -3.28 -37.08
CA ASN A 411 55.03 -3.95 -35.83
C ASN A 411 56.55 -4.33 -35.92
N PRO A 412 57.27 -4.94 -34.93
CA PRO A 412 56.83 -5.41 -33.60
C PRO A 412 57.84 -5.27 -32.43
N ASN A 413 57.45 -5.89 -31.29
CA ASN A 413 58.27 -6.67 -30.34
C ASN A 413 58.80 -6.06 -29.01
N LYS A 414 58.20 -6.58 -27.91
CA LYS A 414 58.82 -7.00 -26.63
C LYS A 414 59.30 -5.92 -25.64
N ALA A 415 59.37 -6.19 -24.33
CA ALA A 415 58.65 -7.13 -23.43
C ALA A 415 59.07 -6.85 -21.96
N PHE A 416 58.36 -7.47 -21.01
CA PHE A 416 58.71 -7.64 -19.59
C PHE A 416 58.73 -6.41 -18.65
N ALA A 417 57.67 -6.41 -17.83
CA ALA A 417 57.51 -5.77 -16.53
C ALA A 417 58.72 -5.86 -15.58
N PHE A 418 58.79 -4.93 -14.60
CA PHE A 418 58.33 -5.23 -13.24
C PHE A 418 57.97 -3.96 -12.43
N ARG A 419 57.44 -4.15 -11.22
CA ARG A 419 56.95 -3.10 -10.30
C ARG A 419 58.09 -2.29 -9.65
N SER A 420 57.84 -1.00 -9.33
CA SER A 420 57.65 -0.48 -7.94
C SER A 420 58.21 0.93 -7.64
N ALA A 421 57.67 1.52 -6.57
CA ALA A 421 58.33 2.40 -5.59
C ALA A 421 58.74 3.88 -5.92
N PHE A 422 57.97 4.79 -5.33
CA PHE A 422 58.37 6.00 -4.55
C PHE A 422 59.06 7.25 -5.17
N LEU A 423 58.50 8.39 -4.72
CA LEU A 423 58.89 9.82 -4.77
C LEU A 423 60.36 10.13 -4.40
N PRO A 424 60.91 11.31 -4.80
CA PRO A 424 60.94 12.45 -3.86
C PRO A 424 60.88 13.91 -4.43
N GLN A 425 60.08 14.76 -3.75
CA GLN A 425 60.31 16.15 -3.28
C GLN A 425 61.09 17.29 -4.03
N ASN A 426 60.53 18.51 -3.86
CA ASN A 426 61.13 19.88 -3.84
C ASN A 426 61.65 20.53 -5.16
N GLY A 427 61.50 21.85 -5.41
CA GLY A 427 60.73 22.91 -4.72
C GLY A 427 61.11 24.37 -5.13
N LEU A 428 60.26 25.36 -4.81
CA LEU A 428 60.44 26.85 -4.95
C LEU A 428 60.49 27.41 -6.41
N ASN A 429 60.07 28.64 -6.77
CA ASN A 429 59.80 29.88 -6.01
C ASN A 429 58.91 30.94 -6.77
N LYS A 430 58.07 31.69 -6.03
CA LYS A 430 57.55 33.09 -6.23
C LYS A 430 56.96 33.66 -7.56
N ALA A 431 55.65 33.97 -7.48
CA ALA A 431 55.00 35.32 -7.57
C ALA A 431 54.74 36.09 -8.89
N PHE A 432 53.47 36.52 -9.09
CA PHE A 432 52.94 37.84 -9.54
C PHE A 432 51.40 37.83 -9.28
N SER A 433 50.82 38.71 -8.45
CA SER A 433 50.33 40.10 -8.67
C SER A 433 48.88 40.21 -9.22
N CYS A 434 48.07 41.12 -8.66
CA CYS A 434 46.62 41.21 -8.88
C CYS A 434 46.15 42.55 -9.47
N SER A 435 45.33 42.51 -10.53
CA SER A 435 44.41 43.59 -10.97
C SER A 435 43.52 43.09 -12.12
N GLY A 436 42.22 43.39 -12.23
CA GLY A 436 41.30 44.10 -11.34
C GLY A 436 39.94 44.28 -12.04
N LEU A 437 38.82 44.34 -11.31
CA LEU A 437 37.46 44.46 -11.87
C LEU A 437 36.81 45.81 -11.55
N ARG A 438 36.10 46.38 -12.53
CA ARG A 438 35.41 47.67 -12.44
C ARG A 438 33.89 47.46 -12.44
N TRP A 439 33.24 47.85 -11.36
CA TRP A 439 31.78 47.83 -11.24
C TRP A 439 31.13 49.06 -11.89
N LYS A 440 29.92 48.87 -12.44
CA LYS A 440 28.96 49.95 -12.73
C LYS A 440 27.64 49.59 -12.04
N LEU A 441 26.97 50.60 -11.51
CA LEU A 441 25.70 50.50 -10.80
C LEU A 441 24.71 51.46 -11.46
N GLU A 442 23.59 50.95 -11.95
CA GLU A 442 22.43 51.77 -12.31
C GLU A 442 21.22 51.32 -11.49
N LYS A 443 20.31 52.25 -11.22
CA LYS A 443 19.31 52.12 -10.17
C LYS A 443 18.03 52.83 -10.59
N LYS A 444 16.93 52.08 -10.71
CA LYS A 444 15.57 52.64 -10.79
C LYS A 444 14.56 51.74 -10.08
N ASP A 445 14.00 52.30 -9.01
CA ASP A 445 12.67 52.05 -8.45
C ASP A 445 12.26 50.60 -8.14
N ASN A 446 12.73 50.13 -6.98
CA ASN A 446 12.01 49.24 -6.05
C ASN A 446 11.53 47.87 -6.55
N ARG A 447 12.45 47.05 -7.06
CA ARG A 447 12.64 45.66 -6.57
C ARG A 447 14.04 45.16 -6.93
N ILE A 448 14.80 44.66 -5.96
CA ILE A 448 16.07 43.98 -6.22
C ILE A 448 15.75 42.51 -6.54
N ALA A 449 15.83 42.15 -7.81
CA ALA A 449 15.84 40.77 -8.25
C ALA A 449 17.25 40.42 -8.74
N VAL A 450 17.95 39.54 -8.02
CA VAL A 450 19.22 38.97 -8.52
C VAL A 450 18.87 37.91 -9.56
N ARG A 451 18.65 38.37 -10.79
CA ARG A 451 18.40 37.50 -11.94
C ARG A 451 19.76 37.08 -12.50
N CYS A 452 20.19 35.85 -12.22
CA CYS A 452 21.32 35.26 -12.91
C CYS A 452 20.88 34.87 -14.32
N GLU A 453 20.80 35.85 -15.23
CA GLU A 453 20.71 35.57 -16.65
C GLU A 453 22.05 34.97 -17.09
N ALA A 454 22.06 33.65 -17.30
CA ALA A 454 23.15 32.95 -17.94
C ALA A 454 23.17 33.36 -19.43
N SER A 455 23.68 34.56 -19.70
CA SER A 455 24.15 34.91 -21.03
C SER A 455 25.15 33.85 -21.46
N ALA A 456 24.96 33.27 -22.64
CA ALA A 456 25.88 32.28 -23.17
C ALA A 456 27.30 32.87 -23.23
N VAL A 457 28.15 32.46 -22.28
CA VAL A 457 29.58 32.64 -22.41
C VAL A 457 29.96 31.83 -23.63
N ALA A 458 30.45 32.51 -24.67
CA ALA A 458 31.11 31.81 -25.76
C ALA A 458 32.37 31.17 -25.16
N GLU A 459 32.26 29.90 -24.78
CA GLU A 459 33.41 29.10 -24.39
C GLU A 459 34.37 29.13 -25.58
N LYS A 460 35.50 29.80 -25.36
CA LYS A 460 36.54 29.94 -26.36
C LYS A 460 37.33 28.65 -26.28
N ASP A 461 37.09 27.77 -27.24
CA ASP A 461 37.53 26.38 -27.25
C ASP A 461 38.91 26.21 -26.61
N ALA A 462 38.94 25.53 -25.45
CA ALA A 462 40.16 24.90 -25.00
C ALA A 462 40.41 23.71 -25.92
N GLU A 463 41.63 23.54 -26.42
CA GLU A 463 41.97 22.42 -27.30
C GLU A 463 41.85 21.10 -26.53
N GLU A 464 40.68 20.46 -26.60
CA GLU A 464 40.48 19.11 -26.07
C GLU A 464 41.46 18.15 -26.76
N ALA A 465 42.20 17.38 -25.96
CA ALA A 465 43.04 16.32 -26.49
C ALA A 465 42.16 15.32 -27.25
N SER A 466 42.51 15.04 -28.51
CA SER A 466 41.66 14.31 -29.46
C SER A 466 41.24 12.93 -28.95
N GLY A 467 40.02 12.82 -28.43
CA GLY A 467 39.45 11.58 -27.94
C GLY A 467 39.08 10.63 -29.09
N GLU A 468 39.55 9.39 -29.03
CA GLU A 468 39.16 8.36 -29.98
C GLU A 468 37.72 7.88 -29.69
N LYS A 469 36.86 7.92 -30.70
CA LYS A 469 35.47 7.47 -30.62
C LYS A 469 35.34 6.03 -31.10
N PHE A 470 35.01 5.13 -30.18
CA PHE A 470 34.69 3.73 -30.48
C PHE A 470 33.17 3.52 -30.58
N GLU A 471 32.76 2.56 -31.41
CA GLU A 471 31.36 2.09 -31.46
C GLU A 471 31.18 0.88 -30.54
N TYR A 472 30.03 0.80 -29.86
CA TYR A 472 29.73 -0.30 -28.94
C TYR A 472 29.76 -1.65 -29.68
N GLN A 473 30.57 -2.58 -29.16
CA GLN A 473 30.65 -3.96 -29.64
C GLN A 473 29.77 -4.86 -28.77
N ALA A 474 29.20 -5.92 -29.37
CA ALA A 474 28.39 -6.91 -28.66
C ALA A 474 28.87 -8.33 -29.00
N GLU A 475 29.00 -9.19 -27.98
CA GLU A 475 29.39 -10.59 -28.15
C GLU A 475 28.17 -11.43 -28.55
N VAL A 476 28.00 -11.65 -29.86
CA VAL A 476 26.78 -12.23 -30.48
C VAL A 476 26.37 -13.57 -29.85
N SER A 477 27.34 -14.43 -29.52
CA SER A 477 27.10 -15.71 -28.84
C SER A 477 26.40 -15.53 -27.49
N ARG A 478 26.91 -14.65 -26.61
CA ARG A 478 26.28 -14.36 -25.32
C ARG A 478 24.95 -13.64 -25.45
N LEU A 479 24.78 -12.84 -26.50
CA LEU A 479 23.53 -12.12 -26.73
C LEU A 479 22.42 -13.06 -27.23
N LEU A 480 22.75 -14.11 -28.00
CA LEU A 480 21.83 -15.23 -28.29
C LEU A 480 21.54 -16.06 -27.03
N ASP A 481 22.57 -16.41 -26.25
CA ASP A 481 22.45 -17.15 -24.99
C ASP A 481 21.47 -16.46 -24.02
N LEU A 482 21.61 -15.16 -23.81
CA LEU A 482 20.67 -14.36 -22.99
C LEU A 482 19.24 -14.31 -23.57
N ILE A 483 19.08 -14.27 -24.90
CA ILE A 483 17.76 -14.29 -25.55
C ILE A 483 17.07 -15.66 -25.40
N VAL A 484 17.83 -16.75 -25.37
CA VAL A 484 17.29 -18.10 -25.20
C VAL A 484 17.07 -18.45 -23.73
N HIS A 485 18.03 -18.19 -22.85
CA HIS A 485 18.02 -18.68 -21.47
C HIS A 485 17.59 -17.65 -20.40
N SER A 486 17.38 -16.38 -20.76
CA SER A 486 17.06 -15.31 -19.77
C SER A 486 15.92 -14.37 -20.18
N LEU A 487 15.38 -14.49 -21.39
CA LEU A 487 14.36 -13.55 -21.90
C LEU A 487 12.92 -14.06 -21.80
N TYR A 488 12.70 -15.38 -21.69
CA TYR A 488 11.37 -16.00 -21.69
C TYR A 488 11.22 -16.95 -20.51
N SER A 489 10.08 -16.89 -19.83
CA SER A 489 9.78 -17.73 -18.67
C SER A 489 9.28 -19.13 -19.06
N HIS A 490 8.68 -19.25 -20.26
CA HIS A 490 8.05 -20.49 -20.73
C HIS A 490 8.52 -20.88 -22.14
N LYS A 491 9.01 -22.12 -22.31
CA LYS A 491 9.47 -22.64 -23.62
C LYS A 491 8.40 -22.50 -24.72
N GLU A 492 7.12 -22.72 -24.38
CA GLU A 492 5.99 -22.74 -25.33
C GLU A 492 5.73 -21.42 -26.08
N VAL A 493 6.33 -20.30 -25.63
CA VAL A 493 6.30 -19.00 -26.31
C VAL A 493 6.88 -19.05 -27.74
N PHE A 494 7.73 -20.03 -28.07
CA PHE A 494 8.28 -20.17 -29.42
C PHE A 494 7.18 -20.20 -30.50
N LEU A 495 6.06 -20.89 -30.24
CA LEU A 495 4.98 -21.01 -31.22
C LEU A 495 4.22 -19.69 -31.38
N ARG A 496 4.02 -18.94 -30.28
CA ARG A 496 3.41 -17.60 -30.27
C ARG A 496 4.20 -16.63 -31.16
N GLU A 497 5.52 -16.55 -31.00
CA GLU A 497 6.34 -15.63 -31.80
C GLU A 497 6.44 -16.07 -33.27
N LEU A 498 6.57 -17.37 -33.57
CA LEU A 498 6.63 -17.85 -34.96
C LEU A 498 5.30 -17.68 -35.71
N VAL A 499 4.16 -17.95 -35.08
CA VAL A 499 2.83 -17.67 -35.65
C VAL A 499 2.59 -16.16 -35.81
N SER A 500 3.07 -15.33 -34.87
CA SER A 500 3.03 -13.86 -34.99
C SER A 500 3.85 -13.36 -36.19
N ASN A 501 5.04 -13.92 -36.42
CA ASN A 501 5.88 -13.58 -37.58
C ASN A 501 5.24 -14.00 -38.91
N ALA A 502 4.56 -15.15 -38.95
CA ALA A 502 3.78 -15.61 -40.10
C ALA A 502 2.58 -14.68 -40.37
N SER A 503 1.85 -14.26 -39.33
CA SER A 503 0.76 -13.27 -39.44
C SER A 503 1.29 -11.92 -39.98
N ASP A 504 2.43 -11.45 -39.47
CA ASP A 504 3.12 -10.25 -39.98
C ASP A 504 3.49 -10.36 -41.47
N ALA A 505 3.89 -11.55 -41.93
CA ALA A 505 4.25 -11.82 -43.34
C ALA A 505 3.02 -11.86 -44.26
N LEU A 506 1.91 -12.42 -43.78
CA LEU A 506 0.61 -12.41 -44.46
C LEU A 506 0.01 -11.00 -44.52
N ASP A 507 0.13 -10.22 -43.45
CA ASP A 507 -0.37 -8.83 -43.42
C ASP A 507 0.44 -7.87 -44.30
N LYS A 508 1.77 -8.03 -44.38
CA LYS A 508 2.60 -7.29 -45.35
C LYS A 508 2.16 -7.58 -46.78
N LEU A 509 1.91 -8.85 -47.13
CA LEU A 509 1.41 -9.24 -48.45
C LEU A 509 0.00 -8.68 -48.69
N ARG A 510 -0.91 -8.79 -47.73
CA ARG A 510 -2.27 -8.24 -47.78
C ARG A 510 -2.24 -6.74 -48.06
N PHE A 511 -1.43 -5.99 -47.32
CA PHE A 511 -1.26 -4.55 -47.52
C PHE A 511 -0.67 -4.23 -48.90
N LEU A 512 0.48 -4.84 -49.24
CA LEU A 512 1.17 -4.58 -50.51
C LEU A 512 0.32 -4.98 -51.73
N SER A 513 -0.57 -5.97 -51.61
CA SER A 513 -1.48 -6.37 -52.71
C SER A 513 -2.52 -5.31 -53.08
N VAL A 514 -2.78 -4.33 -52.21
CA VAL A 514 -3.66 -3.19 -52.51
C VAL A 514 -2.98 -2.24 -53.51
N THR A 515 -1.65 -2.10 -53.42
CA THR A 515 -0.84 -1.23 -54.29
C THR A 515 -0.18 -1.98 -55.46
N GLU A 516 0.17 -3.25 -55.26
CA GLU A 516 0.85 -4.14 -56.21
C GLU A 516 0.10 -5.49 -56.31
N PRO A 517 -1.09 -5.56 -56.97
CA PRO A 517 -1.90 -6.78 -57.01
C PRO A 517 -1.21 -8.01 -57.61
N SER A 518 -0.18 -7.80 -58.44
CA SER A 518 0.65 -8.86 -59.01
C SER A 518 1.40 -9.71 -57.97
N LEU A 519 1.62 -9.21 -56.75
CA LEU A 519 2.31 -9.97 -55.69
C LEU A 519 1.48 -11.16 -55.15
N LEU A 520 0.16 -11.17 -55.36
CA LEU A 520 -0.69 -12.31 -54.98
C LEU A 520 -0.48 -13.52 -55.90
N GLY A 521 -0.23 -13.31 -57.20
CA GLY A 521 -0.14 -14.38 -58.19
C GLY A 521 -1.34 -15.35 -58.16
N ASP A 522 -1.12 -16.59 -58.60
CA ASP A 522 -2.18 -17.63 -58.60
C ASP A 522 -2.43 -18.24 -57.21
N ALA A 523 -1.49 -18.08 -56.26
CA ALA A 523 -1.57 -18.60 -54.90
C ALA A 523 -2.39 -17.69 -53.97
N GLY A 524 -3.69 -17.54 -54.26
CA GLY A 524 -4.58 -16.56 -53.63
C GLY A 524 -5.01 -16.83 -52.17
N GLN A 525 -4.60 -17.93 -51.54
CA GLN A 525 -4.94 -18.24 -50.15
C GLN A 525 -3.89 -17.70 -49.17
N LEU A 526 -4.35 -16.95 -48.16
CA LEU A 526 -3.54 -16.41 -47.06
C LEU A 526 -3.78 -17.26 -45.80
N GLU A 527 -2.81 -18.08 -45.43
CA GLU A 527 -2.96 -19.11 -44.40
C GLU A 527 -1.63 -19.44 -43.70
N ILE A 528 -1.74 -20.07 -42.53
CA ILE A 528 -0.61 -20.63 -41.77
C ILE A 528 -0.89 -22.13 -41.58
N ARG A 529 0.13 -22.98 -41.78
CA ARG A 529 0.01 -24.44 -41.61
C ARG A 529 1.11 -24.95 -40.69
N ILE A 530 0.74 -25.75 -39.69
CA ILE A 530 1.65 -26.30 -38.67
C ILE A 530 1.57 -27.83 -38.71
N LYS A 531 2.65 -28.48 -39.14
CA LYS A 531 2.81 -29.93 -39.16
C LYS A 531 3.93 -30.36 -38.20
N PRO A 532 3.62 -30.97 -37.05
CA PRO A 532 4.61 -31.73 -36.30
C PRO A 532 4.90 -33.08 -36.99
N ASP A 533 6.07 -33.63 -36.67
CA ASP A 533 6.56 -34.93 -37.14
C ASP A 533 7.29 -35.61 -35.96
N PRO A 534 6.60 -36.47 -35.17
CA PRO A 534 7.19 -37.15 -34.01
C PRO A 534 8.31 -38.12 -34.37
N ASP A 535 8.23 -38.78 -35.52
CA ASP A 535 9.23 -39.77 -35.95
C ASP A 535 10.58 -39.09 -36.16
N ASN A 536 10.62 -38.05 -37.00
CA ASN A 536 11.82 -37.27 -37.26
C ASN A 536 12.16 -36.30 -36.10
N GLY A 537 11.20 -35.96 -35.23
CA GLY A 537 11.38 -35.01 -34.13
C GLY A 537 11.45 -33.56 -34.62
N THR A 538 10.56 -33.20 -35.55
CA THR A 538 10.55 -31.85 -36.14
C THR A 538 9.17 -31.19 -36.07
N ILE A 539 9.16 -29.86 -36.16
CA ILE A 539 7.94 -29.07 -36.40
C ILE A 539 8.17 -28.24 -37.64
N THR A 540 7.27 -28.31 -38.60
CA THR A 540 7.27 -27.45 -39.79
C THR A 540 6.11 -26.47 -39.75
N ILE A 541 6.43 -25.18 -39.79
CA ILE A 541 5.49 -24.06 -39.82
C ILE A 541 5.64 -23.39 -41.19
N THR A 542 4.56 -23.33 -41.96
CA THR A 542 4.55 -22.74 -43.31
C THR A 542 3.54 -21.60 -43.38
N ASP A 543 3.98 -20.43 -43.83
CA ASP A 543 3.13 -19.28 -44.16
C ASP A 543 3.09 -19.02 -45.67
N THR A 544 1.95 -18.56 -46.18
CA THR A 544 1.80 -18.13 -47.59
C THR A 544 1.99 -16.63 -47.78
N GLY A 545 2.71 -15.95 -46.88
CA GLY A 545 2.92 -14.51 -46.85
C GLY A 545 3.91 -13.99 -47.91
N ILE A 546 4.50 -12.83 -47.63
CA ILE A 546 5.37 -12.12 -48.60
C ILE A 546 6.74 -12.82 -48.83
N GLY A 547 7.16 -13.73 -47.94
CA GLY A 547 8.50 -14.34 -47.98
C GLY A 547 9.63 -13.32 -47.77
N MET A 548 10.88 -13.70 -48.03
CA MET A 548 12.06 -12.83 -47.87
C MET A 548 13.01 -12.95 -49.07
N THR A 549 13.77 -11.89 -49.38
CA THR A 549 14.94 -11.97 -50.28
C THR A 549 16.19 -12.44 -49.54
N LYS A 550 17.29 -12.68 -50.28
CA LYS A 550 18.59 -13.04 -49.68
C LYS A 550 19.14 -11.92 -48.78
N GLU A 551 18.93 -10.68 -49.19
CA GLU A 551 19.32 -9.47 -48.50
C GLU A 551 18.51 -9.36 -47.20
N GLU A 552 17.18 -9.53 -47.28
CA GLU A 552 16.30 -9.51 -46.10
C GLU A 552 16.61 -10.64 -45.10
N LEU A 553 17.05 -11.82 -45.56
CA LEU A 553 17.53 -12.89 -44.67
C LEU A 553 18.75 -12.46 -43.84
N VAL A 554 19.73 -11.81 -44.47
CA VAL A 554 20.91 -11.26 -43.78
C VAL A 554 20.52 -10.11 -42.85
N ASP A 555 19.71 -9.17 -43.36
CA ASP A 555 19.29 -7.97 -42.64
C ASP A 555 18.36 -8.25 -41.46
N CYS A 556 17.59 -9.35 -41.45
CA CYS A 556 16.55 -9.56 -40.43
C CYS A 556 16.71 -10.86 -39.62
N LEU A 557 17.18 -11.96 -40.22
CA LEU A 557 17.47 -13.21 -39.49
C LEU A 557 18.96 -13.35 -39.15
N GLY A 558 19.84 -12.67 -39.89
CA GLY A 558 21.27 -12.57 -39.62
C GLY A 558 21.68 -11.44 -38.67
N THR A 559 20.77 -10.51 -38.34
CA THR A 559 21.06 -9.34 -37.51
C THR A 559 20.08 -9.26 -36.34
N ILE A 560 20.58 -9.47 -35.12
CA ILE A 560 19.75 -9.49 -33.91
C ILE A 560 19.23 -8.08 -33.61
N ALA A 561 17.99 -8.00 -33.08
CA ALA A 561 17.26 -6.77 -32.80
C ALA A 561 16.88 -5.92 -34.04
N GLN A 562 17.01 -6.47 -35.26
CA GLN A 562 16.61 -5.79 -36.50
C GLN A 562 15.32 -6.38 -37.10
N SER A 563 14.17 -5.80 -36.75
CA SER A 563 12.88 -6.21 -37.33
C SER A 563 12.61 -5.60 -38.72
N GLY A 564 12.41 -6.46 -39.72
CA GLY A 564 11.85 -6.07 -41.02
C GLY A 564 10.42 -5.52 -40.93
N THR A 565 9.61 -5.97 -39.97
CA THR A 565 8.29 -5.35 -39.67
C THR A 565 8.45 -3.90 -39.20
N SER A 566 9.45 -3.62 -38.35
CA SER A 566 9.75 -2.26 -37.88
C SER A 566 10.24 -1.35 -39.01
N LYS A 567 11.05 -1.87 -39.95
CA LYS A 567 11.41 -1.15 -41.20
C LYS A 567 10.16 -0.83 -42.04
N PHE A 568 9.27 -1.80 -42.26
CA PHE A 568 8.03 -1.63 -43.02
C PHE A 568 7.09 -0.60 -42.37
N LEU A 569 6.84 -0.68 -41.06
CA LEU A 569 6.01 0.28 -40.32
C LEU A 569 6.53 1.73 -40.38
N LYS A 570 7.85 1.95 -40.49
CA LYS A 570 8.42 3.29 -40.72
C LYS A 570 8.09 3.80 -42.12
N ALA A 571 8.32 2.99 -43.15
CA ALA A 571 7.99 3.34 -44.53
C ALA A 571 6.49 3.62 -44.74
N LEU A 572 5.60 2.90 -44.01
CA LEU A 572 4.16 3.23 -44.02
C LEU A 572 3.86 4.57 -43.35
N LYS A 573 4.47 4.89 -42.20
CA LYS A 573 4.27 6.17 -41.51
C LYS A 573 4.81 7.38 -42.28
N GLU A 574 5.75 7.17 -43.19
CA GLU A 574 6.28 8.20 -44.10
C GLU A 574 5.34 8.46 -45.29
N ASN A 575 4.62 7.43 -45.77
CA ASN A 575 3.60 7.53 -46.82
C ASN A 575 2.20 7.84 -46.25
N LYS A 576 1.89 9.13 -46.10
CA LYS A 576 0.70 9.66 -45.39
C LYS A 576 -0.70 9.27 -45.92
N ASP A 577 -0.81 8.61 -47.08
CA ASP A 577 -2.08 8.43 -47.79
C ASP A 577 -2.77 7.08 -47.51
N LEU A 578 -2.26 6.25 -46.59
CA LEU A 578 -2.80 4.92 -46.26
C LEU A 578 -3.19 4.79 -44.78
N GLY A 579 -4.26 4.03 -44.52
CA GLY A 579 -5.04 4.08 -43.27
C GLY A 579 -4.35 3.53 -42.01
N ALA A 580 -4.91 3.89 -40.85
CA ALA A 580 -4.26 3.71 -39.54
C ALA A 580 -4.26 2.27 -38.96
N ASP A 581 -4.96 1.32 -39.58
CA ASP A 581 -5.22 -0.03 -39.04
C ASP A 581 -3.98 -0.97 -39.15
N ASN A 582 -2.98 -0.70 -38.30
CA ASN A 582 -1.68 -1.36 -38.33
C ASN A 582 -1.66 -2.62 -37.47
N GLY A 583 -2.26 -3.71 -37.96
CA GLY A 583 -2.32 -5.01 -37.27
C GLY A 583 -0.99 -5.70 -36.94
N LEU A 584 0.15 -5.15 -37.38
CA LEU A 584 1.49 -5.74 -37.26
C LEU A 584 2.05 -5.77 -35.82
N ILE A 585 2.69 -6.88 -35.45
CA ILE A 585 3.00 -7.33 -34.08
C ILE A 585 4.52 -7.35 -33.76
N GLY A 586 5.37 -7.66 -34.76
CA GLY A 586 6.79 -8.00 -34.55
C GLY A 586 7.76 -6.81 -34.47
N GLN A 587 7.72 -6.01 -33.39
CA GLN A 587 8.52 -4.77 -33.33
C GLN A 587 10.01 -4.96 -32.98
N PHE A 588 10.37 -5.90 -32.09
CA PHE A 588 11.69 -5.95 -31.45
C PHE A 588 12.83 -6.61 -32.24
N GLY A 589 12.53 -7.52 -33.18
CA GLY A 589 13.58 -8.22 -33.95
C GLY A 589 14.36 -9.29 -33.17
N VAL A 590 13.78 -9.84 -32.09
CA VAL A 590 14.38 -10.98 -31.33
C VAL A 590 13.49 -12.22 -31.28
N GLY A 591 12.17 -12.09 -31.48
CA GLY A 591 11.21 -13.19 -31.28
C GLY A 591 11.43 -14.44 -32.16
N PHE A 592 12.11 -14.32 -33.30
CA PHE A 592 12.50 -15.49 -34.11
C PHE A 592 13.45 -16.43 -33.36
N TYR A 593 14.38 -15.90 -32.56
CA TYR A 593 15.38 -16.72 -31.85
C TYR A 593 14.77 -17.53 -30.69
N SER A 594 13.53 -17.24 -30.27
CA SER A 594 12.77 -18.10 -29.35
C SER A 594 12.61 -19.54 -29.88
N ALA A 595 12.73 -19.76 -31.19
CA ALA A 595 12.81 -21.10 -31.77
C ALA A 595 13.88 -22.00 -31.12
N PHE A 596 15.01 -21.43 -30.67
CA PHE A 596 16.10 -22.17 -30.04
C PHE A 596 15.82 -22.55 -28.57
N LEU A 597 14.70 -22.11 -27.98
CA LEU A 597 14.18 -22.63 -26.69
C LEU A 597 13.93 -24.14 -26.78
N VAL A 598 13.41 -24.60 -27.93
CA VAL A 598 12.97 -26.00 -28.15
C VAL A 598 13.74 -26.72 -29.27
N ALA A 599 14.53 -26.01 -30.07
CA ALA A 599 15.23 -26.56 -31.23
C ALA A 599 16.76 -26.51 -31.12
N GLU A 600 17.43 -27.62 -31.46
CA GLU A 600 18.90 -27.66 -31.66
C GLU A 600 19.28 -27.00 -32.99
N LYS A 601 18.38 -27.00 -33.97
CA LYS A 601 18.64 -26.50 -35.32
C LYS A 601 17.37 -25.93 -35.96
N VAL A 602 17.53 -24.81 -36.66
CA VAL A 602 16.44 -24.11 -37.35
C VAL A 602 16.82 -23.94 -38.82
N VAL A 603 15.92 -24.36 -39.71
CA VAL A 603 16.05 -24.21 -41.17
C VAL A 603 14.87 -23.39 -41.67
N VAL A 604 15.16 -22.33 -42.45
CA VAL A 604 14.18 -21.40 -42.99
C VAL A 604 14.30 -21.39 -44.52
N SER A 605 13.34 -22.01 -45.21
CA SER A 605 13.20 -21.96 -46.67
C SER A 605 12.23 -20.85 -47.04
N THR A 606 12.58 -19.93 -47.94
CA THR A 606 11.71 -18.78 -48.26
C THR A 606 11.76 -18.38 -49.73
N LYS A 607 10.59 -18.02 -50.27
CA LYS A 607 10.39 -17.56 -51.65
C LYS A 607 9.57 -16.27 -51.66
N SER A 608 10.24 -15.14 -51.77
CA SER A 608 9.60 -13.86 -52.06
C SER A 608 9.12 -13.78 -53.53
N PRO A 609 7.99 -13.12 -53.84
CA PRO A 609 7.63 -12.76 -55.21
C PRO A 609 8.55 -11.66 -55.79
N ARG A 610 9.37 -11.01 -54.95
CA ARG A 610 10.39 -10.01 -55.37
C ARG A 610 11.76 -10.63 -55.66
N SER A 611 11.87 -11.97 -55.64
CA SER A 611 13.08 -12.73 -55.98
C SER A 611 12.71 -13.88 -56.92
N GLU A 612 13.43 -14.03 -58.03
CA GLU A 612 13.31 -15.21 -58.91
C GLU A 612 13.69 -16.51 -58.19
N LYS A 613 14.66 -16.43 -57.27
CA LYS A 613 15.26 -17.57 -56.56
C LYS A 613 14.62 -17.82 -55.20
N GLN A 614 14.59 -19.08 -54.79
CA GLN A 614 14.34 -19.51 -53.40
C GLN A 614 15.67 -19.63 -52.65
N TYR A 615 15.66 -19.27 -51.38
CA TYR A 615 16.82 -19.43 -50.49
C TYR A 615 16.48 -20.27 -49.26
N VAL A 616 17.49 -20.95 -48.74
CA VAL A 616 17.44 -21.71 -47.48
C VAL A 616 18.50 -21.14 -46.55
N TRP A 617 18.06 -20.59 -45.42
CA TRP A 617 18.88 -20.19 -44.28
C TRP A 617 18.91 -21.36 -43.28
N GLU A 618 20.08 -21.61 -42.69
CA GLU A 618 20.29 -22.69 -41.73
C GLU A 618 21.20 -22.23 -40.59
N SER A 619 20.78 -22.47 -39.35
CA SER A 619 21.59 -22.25 -38.15
C SER A 619 21.35 -23.33 -37.10
N VAL A 620 22.34 -23.51 -36.24
CA VAL A 620 22.34 -24.44 -35.09
C VAL A 620 22.38 -23.60 -33.81
N ALA A 621 21.82 -24.11 -32.71
CA ALA A 621 21.98 -23.54 -31.38
C ALA A 621 23.47 -23.33 -31.06
N ASP A 622 23.76 -22.31 -30.26
CA ASP A 622 25.10 -21.96 -29.74
C ASP A 622 26.17 -21.66 -30.82
N SER A 623 25.81 -21.66 -32.11
CA SER A 623 26.66 -21.26 -33.23
C SER A 623 26.72 -19.74 -33.37
N SER A 624 27.92 -19.18 -33.50
CA SER A 624 28.13 -17.77 -33.86
C SER A 624 27.97 -17.49 -35.36
N SER A 625 27.36 -18.40 -36.13
CA SER A 625 27.25 -18.31 -37.60
C SER A 625 26.08 -19.11 -38.17
N TYR A 626 25.55 -18.63 -39.30
CA TYR A 626 24.50 -19.26 -40.10
C TYR A 626 24.94 -19.39 -41.56
N VAL A 627 24.25 -20.25 -42.34
CA VAL A 627 24.52 -20.49 -43.76
C VAL A 627 23.30 -20.12 -44.60
N ILE A 628 23.49 -19.41 -45.71
CA ILE A 628 22.45 -19.20 -46.73
C ILE A 628 22.89 -19.88 -48.03
N ARG A 629 22.01 -20.73 -48.59
CA ARG A 629 22.16 -21.38 -49.89
C ARG A 629 20.93 -21.12 -50.78
N GLU A 630 21.10 -21.26 -52.08
CA GLU A 630 20.00 -21.28 -53.05
C GLU A 630 19.38 -22.69 -53.05
N GLU A 631 18.05 -22.80 -53.13
CA GLU A 631 17.39 -24.10 -53.33
C GLU A 631 17.28 -24.42 -54.82
N THR A 632 17.66 -25.64 -55.19
CA THR A 632 17.70 -26.12 -56.57
C THR A 632 16.95 -27.44 -56.77
N ASN A 633 16.44 -28.08 -55.72
CA ASN A 633 15.57 -29.25 -55.85
C ASN A 633 14.11 -28.80 -56.16
N PRO A 634 13.52 -29.19 -57.31
CA PRO A 634 12.12 -28.87 -57.64
C PRO A 634 11.11 -29.31 -56.59
N GLU A 635 11.34 -30.42 -55.89
CA GLU A 635 10.44 -30.98 -54.86
C GLU A 635 10.36 -30.12 -53.59
N LYS A 636 11.29 -29.16 -53.44
CA LYS A 636 11.38 -28.27 -52.27
C LYS A 636 11.01 -26.82 -52.57
N LEU A 637 10.57 -26.52 -53.80
CA LEU A 637 10.20 -25.17 -54.19
C LEU A 637 8.83 -24.78 -53.61
N LEU A 638 8.83 -23.69 -52.83
CA LEU A 638 7.64 -23.02 -52.34
C LEU A 638 7.07 -22.11 -53.43
N HIS A 639 5.75 -22.07 -53.58
CA HIS A 639 5.10 -21.12 -54.49
C HIS A 639 5.35 -19.66 -54.07
N ARG A 640 5.22 -19.37 -52.76
CA ARG A 640 5.43 -18.08 -52.12
C ARG A 640 5.50 -18.29 -50.60
N GLY A 641 6.11 -17.36 -49.87
CA GLY A 641 6.08 -17.33 -48.40
C GLY A 641 7.31 -17.99 -47.78
N THR A 642 7.16 -18.51 -46.56
CA THR A 642 8.26 -19.11 -45.79
C THR A 642 7.84 -20.43 -45.14
N GLN A 643 8.77 -21.38 -45.10
CA GLN A 643 8.69 -22.59 -44.32
C GLN A 643 9.82 -22.60 -43.29
N ILE A 644 9.48 -22.67 -42.01
CA ILE A 644 10.39 -22.81 -40.88
C ILE A 644 10.29 -24.26 -40.39
N THR A 645 11.38 -25.02 -40.50
CA THR A 645 11.50 -26.37 -39.95
C THR A 645 12.43 -26.34 -38.73
N LEU A 646 11.85 -26.65 -37.57
CA LEU A 646 12.53 -26.80 -36.28
C LEU A 646 12.93 -28.26 -36.09
N TYR A 647 14.20 -28.51 -35.76
CA TYR A 647 14.68 -29.82 -35.30
C TYR A 647 14.75 -29.77 -33.78
N LEU A 648 13.84 -30.48 -33.11
CA LEU A 648 13.63 -30.36 -31.66
C LEU A 648 14.81 -30.94 -30.86
N ARG A 649 15.07 -30.36 -29.69
CA ARG A 649 16.01 -30.90 -28.70
C ARG A 649 15.54 -32.27 -28.22
N SER A 650 16.49 -33.12 -27.84
CA SER A 650 16.17 -34.50 -27.42
C SER A 650 15.25 -34.62 -26.20
N ASP A 651 15.20 -33.62 -25.32
CA ASP A 651 14.23 -33.46 -24.23
C ASP A 651 12.87 -32.96 -24.74
N ASP A 652 12.87 -31.91 -25.55
CA ASP A 652 11.67 -31.24 -26.06
C ASP A 652 10.90 -32.06 -27.12
N LYS A 653 11.57 -33.03 -27.77
CA LYS A 653 11.05 -33.78 -28.91
C LYS A 653 9.65 -34.32 -28.68
N TYR A 654 9.41 -35.01 -27.56
CA TYR A 654 8.13 -35.70 -27.34
C TYR A 654 7.00 -34.77 -26.89
N GLU A 655 7.31 -33.63 -26.25
CA GLU A 655 6.29 -32.66 -25.84
C GLU A 655 5.79 -31.86 -27.05
N PHE A 656 6.71 -31.24 -27.79
CA PHE A 656 6.34 -30.26 -28.82
C PHE A 656 6.11 -30.88 -30.21
N SER A 657 6.31 -32.18 -30.39
CA SER A 657 5.84 -32.89 -31.59
C SER A 657 4.45 -33.54 -31.45
N ASP A 658 3.81 -33.49 -30.28
CA ASP A 658 2.42 -33.98 -30.15
C ASP A 658 1.42 -33.06 -30.90
N PRO A 659 0.63 -33.59 -31.87
CA PRO A 659 -0.42 -32.83 -32.56
C PRO A 659 -1.44 -32.19 -31.62
N THR A 660 -1.75 -32.82 -30.47
CA THR A 660 -2.76 -32.31 -29.52
C THR A 660 -2.22 -31.12 -28.73
N ARG A 661 -1.00 -31.22 -28.19
CA ARG A 661 -0.25 -30.12 -27.54
C ARG A 661 -0.11 -28.95 -28.48
N ILE A 662 0.28 -29.16 -29.74
CA ILE A 662 0.37 -28.11 -30.77
C ILE A 662 -0.99 -27.45 -31.01
N GLN A 663 -2.09 -28.21 -31.12
CA GLN A 663 -3.42 -27.60 -31.29
C GLN A 663 -3.82 -26.74 -30.08
N ASN A 664 -3.53 -27.21 -28.87
CA ASN A 664 -3.84 -26.49 -27.64
C ASN A 664 -2.97 -25.22 -27.49
N LEU A 665 -1.69 -25.25 -27.90
CA LEU A 665 -0.84 -24.06 -27.93
C LEU A 665 -1.34 -23.00 -28.93
N VAL A 666 -1.82 -23.42 -30.11
CA VAL A 666 -2.47 -22.50 -31.07
C VAL A 666 -3.75 -21.91 -30.50
N LYS A 667 -4.58 -22.72 -29.82
CA LYS A 667 -5.80 -22.25 -29.14
C LYS A 667 -5.50 -21.29 -27.99
N ASN A 668 -4.44 -21.52 -27.21
CA ASN A 668 -4.06 -20.62 -26.12
C ASN A 668 -3.50 -19.28 -26.60
N TYR A 669 -2.54 -19.30 -27.55
CA TYR A 669 -1.78 -18.11 -27.93
C TYR A 669 -2.24 -17.42 -29.22
N SER A 670 -3.05 -18.08 -30.04
CA SER A 670 -3.32 -17.63 -31.42
C SER A 670 -4.74 -17.91 -31.93
N GLN A 671 -5.70 -18.25 -31.06
CA GLN A 671 -7.12 -18.44 -31.41
C GLN A 671 -7.71 -17.26 -32.19
N PHE A 672 -7.19 -16.05 -32.02
CA PHE A 672 -7.74 -14.81 -32.57
C PHE A 672 -6.84 -14.11 -33.61
N VAL A 673 -5.78 -14.78 -34.06
CA VAL A 673 -4.97 -14.36 -35.21
C VAL A 673 -5.86 -14.29 -36.47
N SER A 674 -5.72 -13.21 -37.25
CA SER A 674 -6.68 -12.84 -38.30
C SER A 674 -6.61 -13.68 -39.59
N PHE A 675 -5.78 -14.72 -39.62
CA PHE A 675 -5.61 -15.65 -40.74
C PHE A 675 -5.89 -17.09 -40.26
N PRO A 676 -6.40 -17.98 -41.11
CA PRO A 676 -6.63 -19.38 -40.74
C PRO A 676 -5.31 -20.10 -40.44
N ILE A 677 -5.26 -20.75 -39.29
CA ILE A 677 -4.16 -21.60 -38.82
C ILE A 677 -4.63 -23.05 -38.86
N TYR A 678 -4.05 -23.85 -39.74
CA TYR A 678 -4.32 -25.28 -39.82
C TYR A 678 -3.25 -26.07 -39.08
N THR A 679 -3.69 -27.04 -38.27
CA THR A 679 -2.82 -28.04 -37.62
C THR A 679 -3.02 -29.40 -38.27
N TRP A 680 -1.95 -30.19 -38.38
CA TRP A 680 -2.00 -31.54 -38.93
C TRP A 680 -2.42 -32.54 -37.86
N GLN A 681 -3.62 -33.13 -37.99
CA GLN A 681 -4.24 -33.98 -36.96
C GLN A 681 -4.54 -35.39 -37.49
N GLU A 682 -4.49 -36.37 -36.59
CA GLU A 682 -4.99 -37.72 -36.87
C GLU A 682 -6.50 -37.78 -36.60
N LYS A 683 -7.28 -38.07 -37.64
CA LYS A 683 -8.74 -38.22 -37.57
C LYS A 683 -9.11 -39.68 -37.79
N SER A 684 -10.15 -40.15 -37.11
CA SER A 684 -10.67 -41.51 -37.26
C SER A 684 -12.02 -41.52 -37.97
N ARG A 685 -12.19 -42.33 -39.02
CA ARG A 685 -13.49 -42.60 -39.65
C ARG A 685 -13.85 -44.08 -39.56
N THR A 686 -15.12 -44.37 -39.25
CA THR A 686 -15.63 -45.75 -39.22
C THR A 686 -16.13 -46.13 -40.61
N ILE A 687 -15.58 -47.20 -41.17
CA ILE A 687 -15.98 -47.75 -42.47
C ILE A 687 -16.62 -49.13 -42.22
N GLU A 688 -17.80 -49.39 -42.78
CA GLU A 688 -18.33 -50.74 -42.88
C GLU A 688 -17.56 -51.51 -43.95
N VAL A 689 -16.86 -52.58 -43.56
CA VAL A 689 -16.19 -53.51 -44.49
C VAL A 689 -16.89 -54.85 -44.42
N GLU A 690 -17.27 -55.40 -45.57
CA GLU A 690 -17.82 -56.75 -45.66
C GLU A 690 -16.67 -57.75 -45.79
N GLU A 691 -16.42 -58.53 -44.74
CA GLU A 691 -15.40 -59.59 -44.75
C GLU A 691 -16.06 -60.97 -44.77
N GLU A 692 -15.41 -61.92 -45.44
CA GLU A 692 -15.79 -63.35 -45.36
C GLU A 692 -15.36 -63.92 -44.01
N GLU A 693 -16.30 -64.58 -43.31
CA GLU A 693 -16.03 -65.17 -42.00
C GLU A 693 -15.11 -66.39 -42.14
N LYS A 694 -13.83 -66.24 -41.75
CA LYS A 694 -12.86 -67.35 -41.80
C LYS A 694 -13.33 -68.50 -40.91
N PRO A 695 -13.28 -69.76 -41.38
CA PRO A 695 -13.62 -70.91 -40.55
C PRO A 695 -12.65 -71.01 -39.37
N LYS A 696 -13.17 -71.44 -38.21
CA LYS A 696 -12.35 -71.78 -37.04
C LYS A 696 -11.73 -73.16 -37.23
N GLU A 697 -10.51 -73.34 -36.77
CA GLU A 697 -9.87 -74.65 -36.73
C GLU A 697 -10.66 -75.58 -35.78
N GLY A 698 -11.29 -76.64 -36.32
CA GLY A 698 -11.95 -77.67 -35.51
C GLY A 698 -13.19 -78.35 -36.10
N GLU A 699 -13.82 -77.82 -37.17
CA GLU A 699 -15.02 -78.43 -37.78
C GLU A 699 -14.74 -79.08 -39.15
N GLU A 700 -15.32 -80.26 -39.39
CA GLU A 700 -15.11 -81.05 -40.61
C GLU A 700 -15.86 -80.51 -41.84
N GLU A 701 -15.30 -80.75 -43.03
CA GLU A 701 -15.84 -80.26 -44.30
C GLU A 701 -17.26 -80.78 -44.62
N LYS A 702 -18.13 -79.87 -45.08
CA LYS A 702 -19.35 -80.19 -45.83
C LYS A 702 -19.41 -79.36 -47.11
N PRO A 703 -19.88 -79.93 -48.23
CA PRO A 703 -19.79 -79.28 -49.54
C PRO A 703 -20.83 -78.17 -49.75
N GLU A 704 -20.37 -77.12 -50.42
CA GLU A 704 -21.08 -76.10 -51.21
C GLU A 704 -22.52 -75.68 -50.82
N GLY A 705 -22.64 -74.48 -50.25
CA GLY A 705 -23.91 -73.75 -50.14
C GLY A 705 -23.80 -72.45 -49.32
N GLU A 706 -23.80 -71.31 -50.00
CA GLU A 706 -23.86 -69.93 -49.44
C GLU A 706 -22.79 -69.52 -48.39
N LYS A 707 -21.81 -68.70 -48.82
CA LYS A 707 -20.96 -67.95 -47.88
C LYS A 707 -21.75 -66.82 -47.23
N LYS A 708 -21.71 -66.70 -45.90
CA LYS A 708 -22.16 -65.50 -45.19
C LYS A 708 -21.06 -64.44 -45.18
N MET A 709 -21.34 -63.29 -45.77
CA MET A 709 -20.52 -62.08 -45.60
C MET A 709 -20.97 -61.36 -44.32
N LYS A 710 -20.02 -60.82 -43.56
CA LYS A 710 -20.29 -60.15 -42.29
C LYS A 710 -19.80 -58.70 -42.34
N LYS A 711 -20.75 -57.76 -42.27
CA LYS A 711 -20.45 -56.34 -42.09
C LYS A 711 -19.72 -56.15 -40.76
N THR A 712 -18.48 -55.66 -40.87
CA THR A 712 -17.57 -55.45 -39.75
C THR A 712 -17.08 -54.02 -39.84
N THR A 713 -17.42 -53.19 -38.84
CA THR A 713 -16.98 -51.81 -38.77
C THR A 713 -15.49 -51.73 -38.42
N LYS A 714 -14.69 -51.15 -39.30
CA LYS A 714 -13.27 -50.87 -39.07
C LYS A 714 -13.05 -49.37 -38.94
N THR A 715 -12.32 -48.98 -37.90
CA THR A 715 -11.90 -47.59 -37.69
C THR A 715 -10.62 -47.34 -38.47
N GLU A 716 -10.70 -46.57 -39.55
CA GLU A 716 -9.54 -46.12 -40.30
C GLU A 716 -9.05 -44.79 -39.73
N LYS A 717 -7.77 -44.75 -39.33
CA LYS A 717 -7.04 -43.53 -38.97
C LYS A 717 -6.45 -42.91 -40.24
N TYR A 718 -6.70 -41.63 -40.46
CA TYR A 718 -6.14 -40.84 -41.56
C TYR A 718 -5.66 -39.49 -41.04
N TRP A 719 -4.74 -38.86 -41.74
CA TRP A 719 -4.24 -37.53 -41.38
C TRP A 719 -4.84 -36.46 -42.27
N ASP A 720 -5.20 -35.33 -41.67
CA ASP A 720 -5.89 -34.23 -42.33
C ASP A 720 -5.59 -32.89 -41.65
N TRP A 721 -5.83 -31.79 -42.36
CA TRP A 721 -5.72 -30.44 -41.81
C TRP A 721 -6.96 -30.09 -40.99
N GLU A 722 -6.75 -29.48 -39.82
CA GLU A 722 -7.83 -28.99 -38.97
C GLU A 722 -7.59 -27.52 -38.60
N LEU A 723 -8.59 -26.67 -38.86
CA LEU A 723 -8.58 -25.27 -38.50
C LEU A 723 -8.61 -25.14 -36.97
N ALA A 724 -7.55 -24.56 -36.39
CA ALA A 724 -7.35 -24.52 -34.96
C ALA A 724 -7.80 -23.19 -34.29
N ASN A 725 -8.08 -22.15 -35.09
CA ASN A 725 -8.39 -20.80 -34.61
C ASN A 725 -9.71 -20.23 -35.18
N GLU A 726 -10.26 -19.20 -34.52
CA GLU A 726 -11.55 -18.58 -34.84
C GLU A 726 -11.33 -17.20 -35.47
N THR A 727 -11.90 -16.97 -36.66
CA THR A 727 -11.49 -15.84 -37.52
C THR A 727 -11.90 -14.44 -37.02
N LYS A 728 -12.80 -14.33 -36.03
CA LYS A 728 -13.26 -13.04 -35.46
C LYS A 728 -13.60 -13.16 -33.96
N PRO A 729 -12.92 -12.40 -33.07
CA PRO A 729 -13.31 -12.30 -31.67
C PRO A 729 -14.65 -11.57 -31.46
N ILE A 730 -15.32 -11.85 -30.34
CA ILE A 730 -16.55 -11.12 -29.94
C ILE A 730 -16.27 -9.62 -29.72
N TRP A 731 -15.15 -9.26 -29.07
CA TRP A 731 -14.78 -7.85 -28.82
C TRP A 731 -14.36 -7.06 -30.08
N MET A 732 -14.31 -7.72 -31.24
CA MET A 732 -14.07 -7.11 -32.55
C MET A 732 -15.36 -7.01 -33.38
N ARG A 733 -16.49 -7.53 -32.89
CA ARG A 733 -17.83 -7.33 -33.49
C ARG A 733 -18.48 -6.08 -32.90
N ASN A 734 -19.40 -5.48 -33.64
CA ASN A 734 -20.26 -4.43 -33.11
C ASN A 734 -21.08 -5.00 -31.95
N PRO A 735 -21.12 -4.39 -30.74
CA PRO A 735 -21.87 -4.91 -29.60
C PRO A 735 -23.37 -5.16 -29.86
N LYS A 736 -23.94 -4.52 -30.89
CA LYS A 736 -25.33 -4.67 -31.34
C LYS A 736 -25.56 -5.82 -32.33
N GLU A 737 -24.50 -6.52 -32.73
CA GLU A 737 -24.49 -7.63 -33.69
C GLU A 737 -24.00 -8.93 -33.01
N VAL A 738 -24.14 -9.02 -31.69
CA VAL A 738 -23.78 -10.19 -30.87
C VAL A 738 -24.97 -10.49 -29.96
N GLU A 739 -25.50 -11.70 -30.05
CA GLU A 739 -26.63 -12.14 -29.23
C GLU A 739 -26.17 -12.53 -27.81
N LYS A 740 -27.10 -12.48 -26.83
CA LYS A 740 -26.78 -12.78 -25.42
C LYS A 740 -26.13 -14.16 -25.25
N ASP A 741 -26.64 -15.16 -25.97
CA ASP A 741 -26.17 -16.54 -25.87
C ASP A 741 -24.72 -16.69 -26.37
N GLU A 742 -24.28 -15.89 -27.35
CA GLU A 742 -22.89 -15.89 -27.84
C GLU A 742 -21.91 -15.37 -26.78
N TYR A 743 -22.29 -14.34 -26.01
CA TYR A 743 -21.50 -13.89 -24.86
C TYR A 743 -21.43 -14.97 -23.76
N ASN A 744 -22.53 -15.69 -23.52
CA ASN A 744 -22.60 -16.74 -22.52
C ASN A 744 -21.76 -17.99 -22.91
N GLU A 745 -21.87 -18.45 -24.15
CA GLU A 745 -21.03 -19.54 -24.68
C GLU A 745 -19.54 -19.16 -24.65
N PHE A 746 -19.21 -17.93 -25.06
CA PHE A 746 -17.85 -17.41 -24.97
C PHE A 746 -17.32 -17.36 -23.53
N TYR A 747 -18.13 -16.89 -22.57
CA TYR A 747 -17.76 -16.87 -21.16
C TYR A 747 -17.43 -18.28 -20.66
N LYS A 748 -18.35 -19.24 -20.87
CA LYS A 748 -18.20 -20.65 -20.48
C LYS A 748 -16.93 -21.28 -21.08
N LYS A 749 -16.76 -21.13 -22.40
CA LYS A 749 -15.62 -21.67 -23.17
C LYS A 749 -14.27 -21.02 -22.81
N THR A 750 -14.25 -19.72 -22.52
CA THR A 750 -13.00 -18.98 -22.26
C THR A 750 -12.50 -19.20 -20.84
N PHE A 751 -13.40 -19.16 -19.85
CA PHE A 751 -13.04 -19.18 -18.43
C PHE A 751 -13.26 -20.55 -17.74
N ASN A 752 -13.55 -21.60 -18.51
CA ASN A 752 -13.88 -22.95 -18.04
C ASN A 752 -15.05 -22.95 -17.03
N GLU A 753 -16.11 -22.22 -17.38
CA GLU A 753 -17.26 -21.96 -16.52
C GLU A 753 -18.48 -22.79 -16.92
N PHE A 754 -19.27 -23.22 -15.94
CA PHE A 754 -20.46 -24.05 -16.18
C PHE A 754 -21.76 -23.24 -16.18
N LEU A 755 -21.82 -22.18 -15.36
CA LEU A 755 -22.98 -21.31 -15.23
C LEU A 755 -22.90 -20.14 -16.21
N ASP A 756 -24.05 -19.53 -16.49
CA ASP A 756 -24.11 -18.26 -17.21
C ASP A 756 -23.60 -17.11 -16.32
N PRO A 757 -23.01 -16.05 -16.90
CA PRO A 757 -22.63 -14.87 -16.14
C PRO A 757 -23.89 -14.11 -15.65
N LEU A 758 -23.80 -13.53 -14.45
CA LEU A 758 -24.84 -12.68 -13.86
C LEU A 758 -25.09 -11.41 -14.70
N GLY A 759 -24.05 -10.91 -15.36
CA GLY A 759 -24.12 -9.82 -16.31
C GLY A 759 -22.82 -9.69 -17.12
N HIS A 760 -22.87 -8.95 -18.22
CA HIS A 760 -21.71 -8.63 -19.03
C HIS A 760 -21.76 -7.17 -19.51
N THR A 761 -20.61 -6.59 -19.84
CA THR A 761 -20.54 -5.29 -20.52
C THR A 761 -19.47 -5.33 -21.61
N HIS A 762 -19.86 -4.98 -22.83
CA HIS A 762 -18.98 -4.90 -24.00
C HIS A 762 -18.82 -3.43 -24.40
N PHE A 763 -17.59 -2.93 -24.44
CA PHE A 763 -17.30 -1.55 -24.82
C PHE A 763 -15.97 -1.41 -25.59
N THR A 764 -15.98 -0.51 -26.56
CA THR A 764 -14.76 0.08 -27.13
C THR A 764 -14.49 1.41 -26.42
N THR A 765 -13.20 1.72 -26.25
CA THR A 765 -12.72 2.92 -25.59
C THR A 765 -11.87 3.73 -26.54
N GLU A 766 -12.25 4.97 -26.84
CA GLU A 766 -11.51 5.87 -27.74
C GLU A 766 -10.65 6.90 -26.96
N GLY A 767 -9.72 7.58 -27.65
CA GLY A 767 -8.98 8.74 -27.14
C GLY A 767 -7.48 8.51 -26.93
N GLU A 768 -6.94 8.93 -25.78
CA GLU A 768 -5.49 8.83 -25.47
C GLU A 768 -4.98 7.39 -25.27
N VAL A 769 -5.89 6.44 -25.11
CA VAL A 769 -5.64 4.99 -25.13
C VAL A 769 -6.82 4.34 -25.83
N GLU A 770 -6.59 3.59 -26.90
CA GLU A 770 -7.60 2.76 -27.53
C GLU A 770 -7.52 1.31 -27.02
N PHE A 771 -8.67 0.77 -26.59
CA PHE A 771 -8.82 -0.66 -26.27
C PHE A 771 -10.29 -1.10 -26.38
N ARG A 772 -10.49 -2.39 -26.62
CA ARG A 772 -11.79 -3.07 -26.70
C ARG A 772 -11.85 -4.09 -25.57
N SER A 773 -13.00 -4.23 -24.92
CA SER A 773 -13.13 -5.12 -23.77
C SER A 773 -14.54 -5.69 -23.63
N VAL A 774 -14.60 -6.93 -23.18
CA VAL A 774 -15.82 -7.56 -22.66
C VAL A 774 -15.53 -8.05 -21.25
N LEU A 775 -16.29 -7.54 -20.28
CA LEU A 775 -16.21 -7.91 -18.87
C LEU A 775 -17.48 -8.64 -18.45
N TYR A 776 -17.35 -9.50 -17.46
CA TYR A 776 -18.38 -10.40 -16.94
C TYR A 776 -18.38 -10.40 -15.42
N ILE A 777 -19.57 -10.53 -14.84
CA ILE A 777 -19.75 -10.94 -13.45
C ILE A 777 -20.09 -12.43 -13.44
N PRO A 778 -19.33 -13.29 -12.74
CA PRO A 778 -19.68 -14.71 -12.63
C PRO A 778 -21.05 -14.93 -12.00
N GLY A 779 -21.77 -15.96 -12.44
CA GLY A 779 -23.09 -16.32 -11.90
C GLY A 779 -23.07 -16.84 -10.45
N MET A 780 -21.88 -17.19 -9.95
CA MET A 780 -21.60 -17.67 -8.59
C MET A 780 -20.22 -17.19 -8.16
N GLY A 781 -20.02 -16.93 -6.87
CA GLY A 781 -18.73 -16.58 -6.28
C GLY A 781 -17.78 -17.77 -6.15
N PRO A 782 -16.49 -17.53 -5.89
CA PRO A 782 -15.54 -18.61 -5.62
C PRO A 782 -15.94 -19.41 -4.38
N LEU A 783 -15.84 -20.73 -4.47
CA LEU A 783 -16.25 -21.66 -3.40
C LEU A 783 -15.36 -21.57 -2.14
N ASN A 784 -14.11 -21.11 -2.28
CA ASN A 784 -13.13 -21.06 -1.21
C ASN A 784 -12.88 -19.62 -0.74
N ASN A 785 -12.85 -19.39 0.57
CA ASN A 785 -12.48 -18.08 1.14
C ASN A 785 -11.02 -17.68 0.85
N GLU A 786 -10.17 -18.63 0.46
CA GLU A 786 -8.77 -18.37 0.07
C GLU A 786 -8.68 -17.55 -1.23
N ASP A 787 -9.64 -17.69 -2.16
CA ASP A 787 -9.68 -16.91 -3.41
C ASP A 787 -9.99 -15.42 -3.15
N VAL A 788 -10.65 -15.11 -2.02
CA VAL A 788 -10.87 -13.73 -1.53
C VAL A 788 -9.56 -13.13 -0.97
N MET A 789 -8.60 -13.98 -0.58
CA MET A 789 -7.32 -13.60 -0.01
C MET A 789 -6.16 -13.62 -1.01
N ASN A 790 -6.28 -14.38 -2.11
CA ASN A 790 -5.27 -14.48 -3.16
C ASN A 790 -5.21 -13.19 -4.01
N PRO A 791 -4.07 -12.47 -4.06
CA PRO A 791 -3.90 -11.30 -4.92
C PRO A 791 -3.60 -11.65 -6.39
N LYS A 792 -3.39 -12.93 -6.73
CA LYS A 792 -3.13 -13.44 -8.08
C LYS A 792 -4.29 -14.29 -8.59
N THR A 793 -5.38 -13.61 -8.96
CA THR A 793 -6.43 -14.19 -9.80
C THR A 793 -5.99 -14.21 -11.27
N LYS A 794 -6.62 -15.07 -12.08
CA LYS A 794 -6.39 -15.20 -13.54
C LYS A 794 -7.67 -14.92 -14.33
N ASN A 795 -8.45 -13.92 -13.88
CA ASN A 795 -9.79 -13.67 -14.38
C ASN A 795 -9.82 -12.74 -15.59
N ILE A 796 -8.77 -11.93 -15.80
CA ILE A 796 -8.65 -11.00 -16.93
C ILE A 796 -7.57 -11.46 -17.91
N ARG A 797 -7.97 -11.84 -19.14
CA ARG A 797 -7.04 -12.16 -20.23
C ARG A 797 -6.65 -10.90 -21.00
N LEU A 798 -5.36 -10.58 -21.01
CA LEU A 798 -4.82 -9.46 -21.80
C LEU A 798 -4.38 -9.92 -23.19
N TYR A 799 -4.83 -9.18 -24.20
CA TYR A 799 -4.43 -9.30 -25.59
C TYR A 799 -3.81 -7.98 -26.07
N VAL A 800 -2.88 -8.10 -27.02
CA VAL A 800 -2.40 -6.96 -27.79
C VAL A 800 -2.49 -7.33 -29.27
N LYS A 801 -3.26 -6.55 -30.03
CA LYS A 801 -3.56 -6.81 -31.45
C LYS A 801 -4.11 -8.22 -31.68
N ARG A 802 -4.99 -8.70 -30.79
CA ARG A 802 -5.59 -10.05 -30.79
C ARG A 802 -4.62 -11.21 -30.50
N VAL A 803 -3.35 -10.95 -30.15
CA VAL A 803 -2.42 -11.99 -29.64
C VAL A 803 -2.51 -12.04 -28.12
N PHE A 804 -2.67 -13.25 -27.55
CA PHE A 804 -2.71 -13.43 -26.09
C PHE A 804 -1.34 -13.16 -25.46
N ILE A 805 -1.33 -12.40 -24.37
CA ILE A 805 -0.11 -11.94 -23.69
C ILE A 805 0.06 -12.73 -22.38
N SER A 806 -0.82 -12.51 -21.40
CA SER A 806 -1.00 -13.33 -20.20
C SER A 806 -2.35 -13.05 -19.53
N ASP A 807 -2.72 -13.88 -18.55
CA ASP A 807 -3.80 -13.65 -17.57
C ASP A 807 -3.30 -13.28 -16.16
N ASP A 808 -1.99 -13.23 -15.94
CA ASP A 808 -1.38 -12.86 -14.65
C ASP A 808 -1.47 -11.36 -14.29
N PHE A 809 -1.87 -10.49 -15.23
CA PHE A 809 -1.93 -9.02 -15.03
C PHE A 809 -3.21 -8.55 -14.32
N ASP A 810 -4.03 -9.47 -13.80
CA ASP A 810 -5.34 -9.20 -13.21
C ASP A 810 -5.26 -8.11 -12.11
N GLY A 811 -4.41 -8.32 -11.10
CA GLY A 811 -4.16 -7.35 -10.01
C GLY A 811 -3.48 -6.04 -10.44
N GLU A 812 -3.03 -5.93 -11.69
CA GLU A 812 -2.50 -4.69 -12.26
C GLU A 812 -3.59 -3.91 -13.02
N LEU A 813 -4.65 -4.60 -13.47
CA LEU A 813 -5.77 -4.03 -14.25
C LEU A 813 -7.03 -3.80 -13.41
N PHE A 814 -7.20 -4.55 -12.32
CA PHE A 814 -8.26 -4.41 -11.33
C PHE A 814 -7.70 -4.34 -9.90
N PRO A 815 -8.35 -3.56 -9.01
CA PRO A 815 -8.06 -3.63 -7.57
C PRO A 815 -8.61 -4.94 -7.00
N ARG A 816 -8.02 -5.42 -5.90
CA ARG A 816 -8.40 -6.69 -5.26
C ARG A 816 -9.89 -6.78 -4.92
N TYR A 817 -10.52 -5.68 -4.51
CA TYR A 817 -11.96 -5.63 -4.25
C TYR A 817 -12.86 -5.81 -5.52
N LEU A 818 -12.29 -5.97 -6.71
CA LEU A 818 -12.98 -6.36 -7.95
C LEU A 818 -12.33 -7.59 -8.64
N SER A 819 -11.47 -8.36 -7.96
CA SER A 819 -10.76 -9.50 -8.57
C SER A 819 -11.67 -10.64 -9.06
N PHE A 820 -12.95 -10.64 -8.67
CA PHE A 820 -13.96 -11.58 -9.18
C PHE A 820 -14.43 -11.29 -10.62
N VAL A 821 -14.10 -10.13 -11.19
CA VAL A 821 -14.51 -9.76 -12.55
C VAL A 821 -13.73 -10.60 -13.56
N LYS A 822 -14.43 -11.35 -14.40
CA LYS A 822 -13.82 -12.11 -15.52
C LYS A 822 -13.92 -11.32 -16.81
N GLY A 823 -12.97 -11.46 -17.74
CA GLY A 823 -13.04 -10.68 -18.98
C GLY A 823 -11.82 -10.72 -19.89
N VAL A 824 -11.97 -10.02 -21.00
CA VAL A 824 -10.94 -9.82 -22.02
C VAL A 824 -10.68 -8.33 -22.22
N VAL A 825 -9.41 -7.97 -22.37
CA VAL A 825 -8.95 -6.63 -22.76
C VAL A 825 -8.01 -6.78 -23.94
N ASP A 826 -8.30 -6.13 -25.08
CA ASP A 826 -7.45 -6.11 -26.28
C ASP A 826 -7.13 -4.66 -26.64
N SER A 827 -5.85 -4.31 -26.75
CA SER A 827 -5.39 -2.96 -27.07
C SER A 827 -4.31 -2.98 -28.14
N ASP A 828 -4.41 -2.08 -29.11
CA ASP A 828 -3.46 -1.99 -30.21
C ASP A 828 -2.19 -1.15 -29.84
N ASP A 829 -2.22 -0.45 -28.70
CA ASP A 829 -1.25 0.59 -28.27
C ASP A 829 -0.38 0.25 -27.04
N LEU A 830 -0.57 -0.91 -26.39
CA LEU A 830 0.13 -1.21 -25.12
C LEU A 830 1.66 -1.38 -25.28
N PRO A 831 2.48 -0.72 -24.44
CA PRO A 831 3.93 -0.88 -24.43
C PRO A 831 4.32 -2.18 -23.73
N LEU A 832 4.36 -3.27 -24.50
CA LEU A 832 4.86 -4.57 -24.03
C LEU A 832 6.37 -4.52 -23.74
N ASN A 833 6.81 -5.28 -22.75
CA ASN A 833 8.22 -5.62 -22.59
C ASN A 833 8.67 -6.61 -23.69
N VAL A 834 9.98 -6.90 -23.76
CA VAL A 834 10.56 -7.73 -24.84
C VAL A 834 10.09 -9.19 -24.78
N SER A 835 9.85 -9.74 -23.58
CA SER A 835 9.32 -11.10 -23.41
C SER A 835 7.82 -11.21 -23.74
N ARG A 836 7.09 -10.08 -23.67
CA ARG A 836 5.63 -9.99 -23.61
C ARG A 836 5.02 -10.76 -22.42
N GLU A 837 5.74 -10.84 -21.30
CA GLU A 837 5.28 -11.53 -20.07
C GLU A 837 5.14 -10.57 -18.88
N ILE A 838 5.60 -9.31 -18.99
CA ILE A 838 5.48 -8.30 -17.92
C ILE A 838 4.92 -7.00 -18.51
N LEU A 839 3.82 -6.52 -17.93
CA LEU A 839 3.21 -5.24 -18.29
C LEU A 839 4.03 -4.08 -17.69
N GLN A 840 4.54 -3.17 -18.53
CA GLN A 840 5.29 -2.02 -18.02
C GLN A 840 4.35 -1.02 -17.35
N GLU A 841 4.58 -0.72 -16.07
CA GLU A 841 3.72 0.22 -15.34
C GLU A 841 3.83 1.61 -15.98
N SER A 842 2.70 2.08 -16.50
CA SER A 842 2.69 3.22 -17.40
C SER A 842 1.38 3.99 -17.27
N ARG A 843 1.39 5.25 -17.75
CA ARG A 843 0.20 6.10 -17.79
C ARG A 843 -0.96 5.44 -18.57
N ILE A 844 -0.64 4.65 -19.57
CA ILE A 844 -1.61 3.88 -20.38
C ILE A 844 -2.34 2.86 -19.49
N VAL A 845 -1.60 2.03 -18.76
CA VAL A 845 -2.15 1.03 -17.81
C VAL A 845 -2.98 1.69 -16.72
N ARG A 846 -2.49 2.79 -16.12
CA ARG A 846 -3.24 3.55 -15.09
C ARG A 846 -4.55 4.14 -15.63
N ILE A 847 -4.59 4.57 -16.90
CA ILE A 847 -5.82 5.02 -17.58
C ILE A 847 -6.77 3.84 -17.88
N MET A 848 -6.21 2.70 -18.30
CA MET A 848 -6.96 1.48 -18.61
C MET A 848 -7.65 0.92 -17.37
N ARG A 849 -6.91 0.70 -16.27
CA ARG A 849 -7.43 0.33 -14.93
C ARG A 849 -8.62 1.21 -14.53
N LYS A 850 -8.47 2.54 -14.60
CA LYS A 850 -9.52 3.50 -14.23
C LYS A 850 -10.78 3.41 -15.11
N ARG A 851 -10.64 3.04 -16.39
CA ARG A 851 -11.76 2.87 -17.32
C ARG A 851 -12.45 1.51 -17.13
N LEU A 852 -11.68 0.44 -16.93
CA LEU A 852 -12.16 -0.91 -16.59
C LEU A 852 -12.99 -0.89 -15.29
N VAL A 853 -12.41 -0.42 -14.19
CA VAL A 853 -13.08 -0.30 -12.87
C VAL A 853 -14.36 0.53 -12.96
N ARG A 854 -14.34 1.65 -13.70
CA ARG A 854 -15.55 2.45 -13.94
C ARG A 854 -16.63 1.63 -14.64
N LYS A 855 -16.27 0.88 -15.69
CA LYS A 855 -17.22 0.09 -16.48
C LYS A 855 -17.81 -1.09 -15.70
N THR A 856 -17.02 -1.70 -14.81
CA THR A 856 -17.54 -2.66 -13.82
C THR A 856 -18.55 -2.02 -12.88
N PHE A 857 -18.29 -0.83 -12.33
CA PHE A 857 -19.29 -0.14 -11.51
C PHE A 857 -20.55 0.27 -12.28
N ASP A 858 -20.39 0.76 -13.52
CA ASP A 858 -21.52 1.09 -14.39
C ASP A 858 -22.37 -0.20 -14.64
N MET A 859 -21.75 -1.36 -14.89
CA MET A 859 -22.41 -2.68 -15.04
C MET A 859 -23.08 -3.21 -13.75
N ILE A 860 -22.44 -3.07 -12.58
CA ILE A 860 -23.06 -3.50 -11.31
C ILE A 860 -24.30 -2.65 -10.98
N GLN A 861 -24.27 -1.36 -11.31
CA GLN A 861 -25.44 -0.48 -11.18
C GLN A 861 -26.56 -0.87 -12.16
N GLU A 862 -26.23 -1.24 -13.41
CA GLU A 862 -27.21 -1.75 -14.39
C GLU A 862 -27.93 -3.03 -13.90
N ILE A 863 -27.27 -3.87 -13.08
CA ILE A 863 -27.90 -5.03 -12.41
C ILE A 863 -28.71 -4.59 -11.18
N ALA A 864 -28.25 -3.59 -10.44
CA ALA A 864 -28.94 -3.04 -9.25
C ALA A 864 -30.25 -2.32 -9.59
N ASP A 865 -30.29 -1.64 -10.73
CA ASP A 865 -31.43 -0.87 -11.24
C ASP A 865 -32.39 -1.72 -12.10
N GLY A 866 -32.05 -3.00 -12.34
CA GLY A 866 -32.80 -3.91 -13.20
C GLY A 866 -34.11 -4.42 -12.60
N GLU A 867 -35.06 -4.81 -13.47
CA GLU A 867 -36.39 -5.28 -13.05
C GLU A 867 -36.35 -6.56 -12.18
N ASN A 868 -35.30 -7.39 -12.32
CA ASN A 868 -35.15 -8.63 -11.56
C ASN A 868 -34.31 -8.45 -10.29
N LYS A 869 -34.95 -8.04 -9.18
CA LYS A 869 -34.30 -7.88 -7.87
C LYS A 869 -33.51 -9.11 -7.39
N GLU A 870 -33.91 -10.34 -7.79
CA GLU A 870 -33.20 -11.57 -7.41
C GLU A 870 -31.79 -11.67 -8.02
N ASP A 871 -31.51 -11.05 -9.16
CA ASP A 871 -30.17 -11.08 -9.75
C ASP A 871 -29.19 -10.16 -8.98
N TYR A 872 -29.65 -8.99 -8.53
CA TYR A 872 -28.83 -8.16 -7.63
C TYR A 872 -28.65 -8.79 -6.25
N LYS A 873 -29.66 -9.51 -5.75
CA LYS A 873 -29.57 -10.28 -4.50
C LYS A 873 -28.51 -11.39 -4.58
N LYS A 874 -28.53 -12.22 -5.64
CA LYS A 874 -27.46 -13.21 -5.91
C LYS A 874 -26.09 -12.54 -6.01
N PHE A 875 -25.99 -11.41 -6.73
CA PHE A 875 -24.74 -10.64 -6.81
C PHE A 875 -24.27 -10.22 -5.41
N TRP A 876 -25.15 -9.70 -4.56
CA TRP A 876 -24.80 -9.25 -3.21
C TRP A 876 -24.42 -10.41 -2.27
N GLU A 877 -25.12 -11.54 -2.34
CA GLU A 877 -24.82 -12.75 -1.57
C GLU A 877 -23.43 -13.32 -1.91
N ASN A 878 -23.02 -13.28 -3.18
CA ASN A 878 -21.72 -13.78 -3.63
C ASN A 878 -20.58 -12.75 -3.50
N PHE A 879 -20.85 -11.46 -3.77
CA PHE A 879 -19.81 -10.43 -3.98
C PHE A 879 -19.93 -9.19 -3.08
N GLY A 880 -20.98 -9.07 -2.25
CA GLY A 880 -21.18 -7.91 -1.37
C GLY A 880 -20.01 -7.65 -0.41
N ARG A 881 -19.32 -8.71 0.04
CA ARG A 881 -18.08 -8.62 0.85
C ARG A 881 -16.93 -7.93 0.12
N PHE A 882 -16.80 -8.14 -1.18
CA PHE A 882 -15.81 -7.44 -2.01
C PHE A 882 -16.14 -5.95 -2.11
N LEU A 883 -17.40 -5.57 -2.33
CA LEU A 883 -17.80 -4.15 -2.30
C LEU A 883 -17.54 -3.48 -0.94
N LYS A 884 -17.74 -4.21 0.18
CA LYS A 884 -17.41 -3.72 1.53
C LYS A 884 -15.89 -3.54 1.73
N LEU A 885 -15.05 -4.38 1.12
CA LEU A 885 -13.59 -4.15 1.08
C LEU A 885 -13.24 -2.91 0.26
N GLY A 886 -13.94 -2.66 -0.85
CA GLY A 886 -13.78 -1.44 -1.64
C GLY A 886 -14.08 -0.14 -0.86
N CYS A 887 -15.00 -0.17 0.11
CA CYS A 887 -15.25 0.94 1.05
C CYS A 887 -14.12 1.19 2.05
N ILE A 888 -13.09 0.32 2.10
CA ILE A 888 -11.91 0.45 2.96
C ILE A 888 -10.70 0.83 2.10
N GLU A 889 -10.54 0.21 0.93
CA GLU A 889 -9.39 0.39 0.04
C GLU A 889 -9.51 1.60 -0.92
N ASP A 890 -10.68 1.88 -1.51
CA ASP A 890 -10.82 2.88 -2.59
C ASP A 890 -11.73 4.07 -2.24
N THR A 891 -11.13 4.98 -1.45
CA THR A 891 -11.72 6.29 -1.13
C THR A 891 -12.05 7.15 -2.36
N GLY A 892 -11.44 6.89 -3.51
CA GLY A 892 -11.71 7.57 -4.77
C GLY A 892 -13.04 7.15 -5.41
N ASN A 893 -13.42 5.88 -5.25
CA ASN A 893 -14.64 5.29 -5.80
C ASN A 893 -15.79 5.12 -4.78
N HIS A 894 -15.66 5.55 -3.52
CA HIS A 894 -16.76 5.55 -2.54
C HIS A 894 -18.12 6.02 -3.11
N LYS A 895 -18.14 7.10 -3.91
CA LYS A 895 -19.38 7.61 -4.55
C LYS A 895 -20.09 6.63 -5.51
N ARG A 896 -19.39 5.59 -5.95
CA ARG A 896 -19.89 4.49 -6.81
C ARG A 896 -20.17 3.23 -6.02
N ILE A 897 -19.39 2.98 -4.97
CA ILE A 897 -19.53 1.78 -4.11
C ILE A 897 -20.72 1.95 -3.15
N THR A 898 -20.90 3.13 -2.52
CA THR A 898 -21.92 3.32 -1.48
C THR A 898 -23.37 3.05 -1.92
N PRO A 899 -23.86 3.49 -3.11
CA PRO A 899 -25.21 3.16 -3.57
C PRO A 899 -25.47 1.65 -3.77
N LEU A 900 -24.40 0.87 -3.98
CA LEU A 900 -24.47 -0.57 -4.22
C LEU A 900 -24.57 -1.38 -2.91
N LEU A 901 -24.34 -0.75 -1.76
CA LEU A 901 -24.42 -1.43 -0.46
C LEU A 901 -25.87 -1.79 -0.09
N ARG A 902 -26.05 -2.92 0.60
CA ARG A 902 -27.35 -3.41 1.09
C ARG A 902 -27.23 -3.90 2.54
N PHE A 903 -28.22 -3.60 3.37
CA PHE A 903 -28.23 -3.94 4.80
C PHE A 903 -29.64 -4.32 5.26
N TYR A 904 -29.74 -5.12 6.33
CA TYR A 904 -31.01 -5.24 7.06
C TYR A 904 -31.26 -3.97 7.88
N THR A 905 -32.51 -3.67 8.20
CA THR A 905 -32.87 -2.47 8.97
C THR A 905 -33.94 -2.78 10.01
N SER A 906 -34.18 -1.84 10.94
CA SER A 906 -35.27 -1.91 11.91
C SER A 906 -36.67 -1.72 11.30
N LYS A 907 -36.79 -1.49 9.98
CA LYS A 907 -38.06 -1.52 9.24
C LYS A 907 -38.13 -2.66 8.23
N SER A 908 -37.00 -3.14 7.71
CA SER A 908 -36.89 -4.32 6.85
C SER A 908 -35.96 -5.36 7.47
N GLU A 909 -36.54 -6.32 8.17
CA GLU A 909 -35.81 -7.33 8.93
C GLU A 909 -35.59 -8.66 8.19
N GLU A 910 -36.20 -8.84 7.01
CA GLU A 910 -36.13 -10.07 6.20
C GLU A 910 -35.57 -9.79 4.80
N GLU A 911 -35.85 -8.62 4.22
CA GLU A 911 -35.28 -8.15 2.96
C GLU A 911 -34.14 -7.14 3.19
N LEU A 912 -33.17 -7.14 2.27
CA LEU A 912 -32.01 -6.25 2.31
C LEU A 912 -32.32 -4.91 1.62
N THR A 913 -32.22 -3.82 2.37
CA THR A 913 -32.53 -2.44 1.94
C THR A 913 -31.27 -1.70 1.46
N SER A 914 -31.42 -0.83 0.45
CA SER A 914 -30.36 0.07 0.00
C SER A 914 -30.23 1.33 0.87
N LEU A 915 -29.07 2.00 0.75
CA LEU A 915 -28.89 3.33 1.37
C LEU A 915 -29.71 4.42 0.69
N ASP A 916 -30.20 4.20 -0.54
CA ASP A 916 -31.14 5.08 -1.21
C ASP A 916 -32.54 4.99 -0.58
N GLU A 917 -33.09 3.77 -0.47
CA GLU A 917 -34.39 3.48 0.17
C GLU A 917 -34.39 3.94 1.65
N TYR A 918 -33.31 3.68 2.42
CA TYR A 918 -33.18 4.22 3.78
C TYR A 918 -33.29 5.75 3.82
N VAL A 919 -32.65 6.46 2.90
CA VAL A 919 -32.68 7.94 2.87
C VAL A 919 -34.06 8.47 2.46
N GLU A 920 -34.82 7.72 1.67
CA GLU A 920 -36.20 8.06 1.31
C GLU A 920 -37.19 7.78 2.46
N ASN A 921 -36.89 6.80 3.33
CA ASN A 921 -37.62 6.53 4.57
C ASN A 921 -37.30 7.50 5.74
N MET A 922 -36.32 8.39 5.60
CA MET A 922 -35.92 9.30 6.69
C MET A 922 -37.00 10.33 7.00
N GLY A 923 -37.39 10.44 8.28
CA GLY A 923 -38.29 11.51 8.74
C GLY A 923 -37.68 12.91 8.51
N GLU A 924 -38.52 13.93 8.28
CA GLU A 924 -38.10 15.28 7.84
C GLU A 924 -36.99 15.91 8.72
N ASN A 925 -37.04 15.69 10.03
CA ASN A 925 -36.08 16.22 11.01
C ASN A 925 -34.79 15.38 11.15
N GLN A 926 -34.65 14.25 10.46
CA GLN A 926 -33.56 13.31 10.63
C GLN A 926 -32.29 13.74 9.88
N LYS A 927 -31.20 13.96 10.64
CA LYS A 927 -29.93 14.53 10.13
C LYS A 927 -28.83 13.50 9.84
N ALA A 928 -29.01 12.26 10.28
CA ALA A 928 -28.01 11.20 10.22
C ALA A 928 -28.63 9.84 9.84
N ILE A 929 -27.82 8.99 9.23
CA ILE A 929 -28.09 7.57 9.02
C ILE A 929 -27.63 6.83 10.28
N TYR A 930 -28.57 6.24 11.01
CA TYR A 930 -28.27 5.53 12.25
C TYR A 930 -27.95 4.06 11.97
N TYR A 931 -26.94 3.52 12.64
CA TYR A 931 -26.58 2.11 12.53
C TYR A 931 -26.21 1.49 13.87
N LEU A 932 -26.34 0.16 13.96
CA LEU A 932 -25.90 -0.66 15.08
C LEU A 932 -25.05 -1.82 14.54
N ALA A 933 -23.90 -2.09 15.15
CA ALA A 933 -23.04 -3.22 14.81
C ALA A 933 -23.13 -4.34 15.86
N THR A 934 -23.37 -5.57 15.41
CA THR A 934 -23.51 -6.77 16.25
C THR A 934 -22.88 -8.01 15.61
N ASP A 935 -22.88 -9.12 16.35
CA ASP A 935 -22.45 -10.44 15.90
C ASP A 935 -23.52 -11.21 15.11
N SER A 936 -24.80 -10.85 15.25
CA SER A 936 -25.90 -11.43 14.50
C SER A 936 -27.08 -10.48 14.36
N LEU A 937 -27.92 -10.73 13.35
CA LEU A 937 -29.20 -10.02 13.16
C LEU A 937 -30.12 -10.20 14.38
N LYS A 938 -30.14 -11.38 15.01
CA LYS A 938 -30.93 -11.63 16.23
C LYS A 938 -30.49 -10.72 17.38
N SER A 939 -29.17 -10.59 17.58
CA SER A 939 -28.58 -9.71 18.59
C SER A 939 -28.94 -8.25 18.35
N ALA A 940 -28.95 -7.81 17.08
CA ALA A 940 -29.35 -6.45 16.70
C ALA A 940 -30.79 -6.15 17.12
N LYS A 941 -31.76 -6.98 16.68
CA LYS A 941 -33.19 -6.81 16.99
C LYS A 941 -33.49 -6.69 18.49
N THR A 942 -32.76 -7.42 19.33
CA THR A 942 -32.97 -7.43 20.79
C THR A 942 -32.15 -6.39 21.56
N ALA A 943 -31.35 -5.56 20.89
CA ALA A 943 -30.42 -4.66 21.56
C ALA A 943 -31.14 -3.46 22.21
N PRO A 944 -30.84 -3.13 23.49
CA PRO A 944 -31.49 -2.03 24.22
C PRO A 944 -31.20 -0.64 23.62
N PHE A 945 -30.20 -0.51 22.74
CA PHE A 945 -29.92 0.73 22.01
C PHE A 945 -31.07 1.21 21.12
N LEU A 946 -31.93 0.30 20.63
CA LEU A 946 -32.98 0.60 19.66
C LEU A 946 -34.25 1.21 20.26
N GLU A 947 -34.53 0.99 21.56
CA GLU A 947 -35.87 1.12 22.15
C GLU A 947 -36.58 2.44 21.80
N LYS A 948 -35.95 3.59 22.10
CA LYS A 948 -36.56 4.91 21.83
C LYS A 948 -36.45 5.36 20.37
N LEU A 949 -35.60 4.74 19.55
CA LEU A 949 -35.51 5.05 18.11
C LEU A 949 -36.70 4.43 17.38
N VAL A 950 -36.99 3.15 17.66
CA VAL A 950 -38.18 2.45 17.14
C VAL A 950 -39.47 3.13 17.61
N GLN A 951 -39.55 3.57 18.86
CA GLN A 951 -40.68 4.38 19.36
C GLN A 951 -40.85 5.75 18.70
N LYS A 952 -39.80 6.27 18.03
CA LYS A 952 -39.84 7.50 17.22
C LYS A 952 -40.00 7.24 15.71
N ASP A 953 -40.20 5.99 15.30
CA ASP A 953 -40.16 5.54 13.89
C ASP A 953 -38.84 5.88 13.15
N ILE A 954 -37.75 6.04 13.91
CA ILE A 954 -36.41 6.28 13.36
C ILE A 954 -35.81 4.94 12.92
N GLU A 955 -35.57 4.78 11.62
CA GLU A 955 -34.97 3.58 11.05
C GLU A 955 -33.48 3.45 11.42
N VAL A 956 -33.01 2.23 11.68
CA VAL A 956 -31.63 1.91 12.03
C VAL A 956 -31.12 0.79 11.13
N LEU A 957 -29.92 0.96 10.55
CA LEU A 957 -29.22 -0.09 9.80
C LEU A 957 -28.60 -1.12 10.75
N TYR A 958 -28.74 -2.40 10.42
CA TYR A 958 -28.12 -3.51 11.14
C TYR A 958 -26.85 -3.97 10.40
N LEU A 959 -25.70 -3.77 11.03
CA LEU A 959 -24.40 -4.22 10.58
C LEU A 959 -24.07 -5.54 11.29
N VAL A 960 -23.96 -6.63 10.54
CA VAL A 960 -23.97 -8.01 11.07
C VAL A 960 -22.82 -8.88 10.54
N GLU A 961 -22.12 -8.44 9.49
CA GLU A 961 -20.87 -9.04 9.06
C GLU A 961 -19.66 -8.34 9.72
N PRO A 962 -18.57 -9.06 10.05
CA PRO A 962 -17.38 -8.46 10.65
C PRO A 962 -16.78 -7.25 9.90
N ILE A 963 -16.90 -7.23 8.57
CA ILE A 963 -16.39 -6.15 7.72
C ILE A 963 -17.31 -4.91 7.69
N ASP A 964 -18.60 -5.04 8.02
CA ASP A 964 -19.58 -3.95 7.91
C ASP A 964 -19.18 -2.72 8.73
N GLU A 965 -18.79 -2.95 9.99
CA GLU A 965 -18.43 -1.89 10.92
C GLU A 965 -17.15 -1.15 10.49
N VAL A 966 -16.22 -1.83 9.80
CA VAL A 966 -15.01 -1.23 9.25
C VAL A 966 -15.33 -0.45 7.97
N ALA A 967 -16.16 -1.03 7.08
CA ALA A 967 -16.58 -0.41 5.84
C ALA A 967 -17.37 0.89 6.10
N ILE A 968 -18.42 0.84 6.92
CA ILE A 968 -19.24 2.02 7.25
C ILE A 968 -18.43 3.11 7.94
N GLN A 969 -17.44 2.78 8.78
CA GLN A 969 -16.62 3.80 9.45
C GLN A 969 -15.54 4.43 8.56
N ASN A 970 -15.30 3.92 7.34
CA ASN A 970 -14.53 4.62 6.30
C ASN A 970 -15.41 5.51 5.41
N LEU A 971 -16.74 5.34 5.44
CA LEU A 971 -17.70 6.19 4.75
C LEU A 971 -18.09 7.40 5.61
N GLN A 972 -17.60 8.59 5.25
CA GLN A 972 -17.84 9.82 6.03
C GLN A 972 -19.31 10.28 6.00
N THR A 973 -19.94 10.25 4.82
CA THR A 973 -21.32 10.71 4.59
C THR A 973 -21.94 10.05 3.37
N TYR A 974 -23.27 9.90 3.36
CA TYR A 974 -24.05 9.55 2.18
C TYR A 974 -25.24 10.49 2.02
N LYS A 975 -25.51 10.99 0.80
CA LYS A 975 -26.49 12.08 0.51
C LYS A 975 -26.45 13.22 1.56
N GLU A 976 -25.23 13.69 1.89
CA GLU A 976 -24.91 14.69 2.92
C GLU A 976 -25.24 14.33 4.39
N LYS A 977 -25.89 13.19 4.66
CA LYS A 977 -26.11 12.65 6.01
C LYS A 977 -24.83 11.99 6.52
N LYS A 978 -24.48 12.19 7.81
CA LYS A 978 -23.42 11.41 8.49
C LYS A 978 -23.94 10.03 8.88
N PHE A 979 -23.07 9.02 8.94
CA PHE A 979 -23.36 7.75 9.62
C PHE A 979 -23.12 7.91 11.13
N VAL A 980 -24.01 7.38 11.98
CA VAL A 980 -23.96 7.51 13.45
C VAL A 980 -24.23 6.15 14.13
N ASP A 981 -23.26 5.72 14.92
CA ASP A 981 -23.29 4.49 15.73
C ASP A 981 -24.18 4.69 16.98
N ILE A 982 -25.29 3.96 17.07
CA ILE A 982 -26.22 4.07 18.21
C ILE A 982 -25.75 3.33 19.47
N SER A 983 -24.60 2.64 19.42
CA SER A 983 -23.95 2.05 20.59
C SER A 983 -23.00 3.01 21.33
N LYS A 984 -22.73 4.20 20.76
CA LYS A 984 -21.81 5.21 21.31
C LYS A 984 -22.49 6.35 22.09
N GLU A 985 -21.72 7.09 22.87
CA GLU A 985 -22.17 8.32 23.55
C GLU A 985 -22.54 9.45 22.56
N ASP A 986 -23.07 10.56 23.07
CA ASP A 986 -23.51 11.75 22.30
C ASP A 986 -24.59 11.48 21.22
N LEU A 987 -25.47 10.50 21.42
CA LEU A 987 -26.59 10.24 20.51
C LEU A 987 -27.70 11.32 20.63
N GLU A 988 -27.82 12.17 19.60
CA GLU A 988 -28.81 13.25 19.54
C GLU A 988 -30.10 12.83 18.82
N LEU A 989 -31.14 12.47 19.59
CA LEU A 989 -32.46 12.07 19.05
C LEU A 989 -33.47 13.23 18.86
N GLY A 990 -33.00 14.49 18.88
CA GLY A 990 -33.85 15.67 18.62
C GLY A 990 -35.08 15.78 19.51
N ASP A 991 -34.95 15.57 20.83
CA ASP A 991 -36.04 15.78 21.78
C ASP A 991 -36.32 17.29 21.99
N GLU A 992 -37.60 17.69 21.94
CA GLU A 992 -38.01 19.11 21.96
C GLU A 992 -38.05 19.72 23.38
N ASP A 993 -38.02 18.90 24.43
CA ASP A 993 -38.36 19.28 25.80
C ASP A 993 -37.13 19.39 26.73
N GLU A 994 -36.22 20.31 26.38
CA GLU A 994 -34.96 20.56 27.11
C GLU A 994 -35.17 20.85 28.61
N VAL A 995 -36.32 21.39 29.01
CA VAL A 995 -36.62 21.74 30.41
C VAL A 995 -36.72 20.48 31.25
N LYS A 996 -37.55 19.52 30.83
CA LYS A 996 -37.74 18.25 31.51
C LYS A 996 -36.44 17.45 31.61
N GLU A 997 -35.63 17.43 30.54
CA GLU A 997 -34.33 16.74 30.56
C GLU A 997 -33.36 17.33 31.61
N ARG A 998 -33.38 18.66 31.81
CA ARG A 998 -32.57 19.33 32.83
C ARG A 998 -33.06 19.02 34.25
N GLU A 999 -34.36 18.94 34.46
CA GLU A 999 -34.96 18.61 35.76
C GLU A 999 -34.64 17.16 36.18
N THR A 1000 -34.86 16.18 35.32
CA THR A 1000 -34.55 14.77 35.64
C THR A 1000 -33.04 14.58 35.85
N LYS A 1001 -32.19 15.29 35.09
CA LYS A 1001 -30.73 15.31 35.33
C LYS A 1001 -30.35 15.83 36.71
N GLN A 1002 -31.05 16.83 37.25
CA GLN A 1002 -30.80 17.32 38.61
C GLN A 1002 -31.27 16.33 39.68
N GLU A 1003 -32.43 15.69 39.49
CA GLU A 1003 -33.00 14.75 40.47
C GLU A 1003 -32.15 13.46 40.66
N PHE A 1004 -31.58 12.94 39.58
CA PHE A 1004 -30.83 11.68 39.56
C PHE A 1004 -29.29 11.87 39.55
N ASN A 1005 -28.77 13.10 39.62
CA ASN A 1005 -27.32 13.33 39.63
C ASN A 1005 -26.63 12.61 40.80
N LEU A 1006 -27.23 12.68 42.00
CA LEU A 1006 -26.75 11.99 43.20
C LEU A 1006 -26.67 10.46 43.01
N LEU A 1007 -27.64 9.87 42.30
CA LEU A 1007 -27.62 8.44 41.97
C LEU A 1007 -26.49 8.12 40.98
N CYS A 1008 -26.29 8.97 39.96
CA CYS A 1008 -25.21 8.80 38.99
C CYS A 1008 -23.83 8.83 39.69
N ASP A 1009 -23.61 9.80 40.58
CA ASP A 1009 -22.38 9.92 41.37
C ASP A 1009 -22.17 8.72 42.31
N TRP A 1010 -23.22 8.24 42.98
CA TRP A 1010 -23.16 7.08 43.89
C TRP A 1010 -22.89 5.75 43.14
N ILE A 1011 -23.57 5.50 42.01
CA ILE A 1011 -23.29 4.35 41.14
C ILE A 1011 -21.85 4.43 40.59
N LYS A 1012 -21.41 5.64 40.20
CA LYS A 1012 -20.04 5.87 39.72
C LYS A 1012 -18.99 5.62 40.82
N GLN A 1013 -19.31 5.92 42.08
CA GLN A 1013 -18.45 5.61 43.22
C GLN A 1013 -18.35 4.10 43.48
N GLN A 1014 -19.48 3.37 43.44
CA GLN A 1014 -19.51 1.91 43.62
C GLN A 1014 -18.75 1.17 42.51
N LEU A 1015 -18.98 1.55 41.24
CA LEU A 1015 -18.35 0.88 40.09
C LEU A 1015 -16.88 1.28 39.87
N GLY A 1016 -16.37 2.30 40.56
CA GLY A 1016 -14.96 2.67 40.55
C GLY A 1016 -14.41 2.92 39.14
N GLU A 1017 -13.45 2.11 38.70
CA GLU A 1017 -12.83 2.20 37.36
C GLU A 1017 -13.57 1.38 36.27
N LYS A 1018 -14.56 0.54 36.61
CA LYS A 1018 -15.33 -0.29 35.65
C LYS A 1018 -16.06 0.54 34.57
N VAL A 1019 -16.29 1.83 34.83
CA VAL A 1019 -16.92 2.79 33.92
C VAL A 1019 -16.17 4.13 33.92
N ALA A 1020 -16.20 4.87 32.81
CA ALA A 1020 -15.79 6.28 32.78
C ALA A 1020 -16.76 7.15 33.58
N LYS A 1021 -18.05 6.98 33.32
CA LYS A 1021 -19.14 7.89 33.70
C LYS A 1021 -20.44 7.11 33.87
N VAL A 1022 -21.35 7.64 34.69
CA VAL A 1022 -22.76 7.22 34.75
C VAL A 1022 -23.60 8.42 34.32
N GLN A 1023 -24.64 8.22 33.51
CA GLN A 1023 -25.52 9.30 33.05
C GLN A 1023 -26.95 8.81 32.81
N ILE A 1024 -27.90 9.75 32.72
CA ILE A 1024 -29.26 9.46 32.23
C ILE A 1024 -29.19 9.14 30.73
N SER A 1025 -29.85 8.06 30.32
CA SER A 1025 -29.97 7.69 28.91
C SER A 1025 -30.91 8.60 28.13
N LYS A 1026 -30.60 8.82 26.85
CA LYS A 1026 -31.56 9.35 25.87
C LYS A 1026 -32.23 8.27 25.01
N ARG A 1027 -31.76 7.02 25.03
CA ARG A 1027 -32.11 5.97 24.05
C ARG A 1027 -32.97 4.82 24.61
N LEU A 1028 -33.00 4.66 25.92
CA LEU A 1028 -33.81 3.64 26.61
C LEU A 1028 -35.25 4.09 26.86
N SER A 1029 -36.14 3.11 27.08
CA SER A 1029 -37.50 3.28 27.58
C SER A 1029 -37.96 2.11 28.46
N SER A 1030 -37.66 0.86 28.08
CA SER A 1030 -38.02 -0.36 28.83
C SER A 1030 -36.85 -0.95 29.63
N SER A 1031 -35.62 -0.89 29.11
CA SER A 1031 -34.46 -1.42 29.82
C SER A 1031 -34.05 -0.51 30.99
N PRO A 1032 -33.54 -1.05 32.12
CA PRO A 1032 -33.12 -0.25 33.27
C PRO A 1032 -31.84 0.55 33.00
N CYS A 1033 -30.93 0.02 32.17
CA CYS A 1033 -29.65 0.63 31.84
C CYS A 1033 -29.00 -0.05 30.63
N VAL A 1034 -27.97 0.58 30.07
CA VAL A 1034 -27.14 0.06 28.97
C VAL A 1034 -25.70 0.58 29.11
N LEU A 1035 -24.71 -0.18 28.65
CA LEU A 1035 -23.32 0.28 28.57
C LEU A 1035 -23.03 0.77 27.15
N VAL A 1036 -22.86 2.08 26.99
CA VAL A 1036 -22.46 2.69 25.73
C VAL A 1036 -20.95 2.76 25.62
N SER A 1037 -20.46 2.63 24.38
CA SER A 1037 -19.06 2.82 24.05
C SER A 1037 -18.71 4.32 24.06
N GLY A 1038 -17.46 4.66 24.39
CA GLY A 1038 -16.99 6.04 24.29
C GLY A 1038 -17.00 6.54 22.84
N LYS A 1039 -17.00 7.87 22.66
CA LYS A 1039 -16.98 8.51 21.33
C LYS A 1039 -15.74 8.13 20.51
N PHE A 1040 -14.65 7.77 21.20
CA PHE A 1040 -13.38 7.35 20.64
C PHE A 1040 -13.05 5.94 21.13
N GLY A 1041 -12.43 5.13 20.25
CA GLY A 1041 -12.13 3.73 20.50
C GLY A 1041 -13.17 2.76 19.89
N TRP A 1042 -13.02 1.49 20.26
CA TRP A 1042 -13.80 0.37 19.76
C TRP A 1042 -15.24 0.35 20.30
N SER A 1043 -16.17 -0.15 19.48
CA SER A 1043 -17.48 -0.62 19.95
C SER A 1043 -17.36 -1.97 20.65
N ALA A 1044 -18.44 -2.49 21.23
CA ALA A 1044 -18.49 -3.86 21.75
C ALA A 1044 -18.21 -4.92 20.66
N ASN A 1045 -18.74 -4.71 19.45
CA ASN A 1045 -18.55 -5.60 18.31
C ASN A 1045 -17.10 -5.55 17.78
N MET A 1046 -16.49 -4.36 17.75
CA MET A 1046 -15.07 -4.20 17.39
C MET A 1046 -14.14 -4.79 18.45
N GLU A 1047 -14.44 -4.65 19.75
CA GLU A 1047 -13.70 -5.32 20.84
C GLU A 1047 -13.72 -6.85 20.64
N ARG A 1048 -14.89 -7.42 20.31
CA ARG A 1048 -15.07 -8.84 20.00
C ARG A 1048 -14.29 -9.27 18.75
N LEU A 1049 -14.36 -8.51 17.66
CA LEU A 1049 -13.67 -8.83 16.40
C LEU A 1049 -12.15 -8.81 16.55
N MET A 1050 -11.61 -7.76 17.18
CA MET A 1050 -10.16 -7.61 17.38
C MET A 1050 -9.60 -8.72 18.29
N LYS A 1051 -10.34 -9.12 19.34
CA LYS A 1051 -10.00 -10.29 20.16
C LYS A 1051 -9.99 -11.61 19.36
N ALA A 1052 -10.87 -11.77 18.38
CA ALA A 1052 -10.95 -12.96 17.54
C ALA A 1052 -9.89 -13.01 16.43
N GLN A 1053 -9.34 -11.86 16.01
CA GLN A 1053 -8.33 -11.74 14.95
C GLN A 1053 -6.89 -11.61 15.47
N ALA A 1054 -6.69 -11.29 16.75
CA ALA A 1054 -5.36 -11.03 17.32
C ALA A 1054 -4.51 -12.29 17.49
N LEU A 1055 -3.76 -12.66 16.45
CA LEU A 1055 -2.61 -13.57 16.52
C LEU A 1055 -1.39 -12.87 17.18
N GLY A 1056 -1.54 -12.39 18.42
CA GLY A 1056 -0.48 -11.65 19.12
C GLY A 1056 -0.89 -11.04 20.46
N ASP A 1057 0.03 -10.28 21.08
CA ASP A 1057 -0.18 -9.66 22.39
C ASP A 1057 -1.13 -8.44 22.32
N THR A 1058 -2.33 -8.62 22.85
CA THR A 1058 -3.40 -7.61 22.87
C THR A 1058 -3.18 -6.50 23.91
N ALA A 1059 -2.18 -6.60 24.80
CA ALA A 1059 -1.85 -5.54 25.77
C ALA A 1059 -1.53 -4.19 25.08
N SER A 1060 -0.96 -4.25 23.88
CA SER A 1060 -0.70 -3.07 23.03
C SER A 1060 -1.97 -2.34 22.58
N LEU A 1061 -3.11 -3.04 22.52
CA LEU A 1061 -4.38 -2.54 21.97
C LEU A 1061 -5.39 -2.14 23.07
N GLU A 1062 -5.11 -2.42 24.35
CA GLU A 1062 -6.04 -2.13 25.45
C GLU A 1062 -6.41 -0.64 25.57
N PHE A 1063 -5.58 0.29 25.09
CA PHE A 1063 -5.95 1.71 25.10
C PHE A 1063 -7.10 2.04 24.13
N MET A 1064 -7.36 1.21 23.12
CA MET A 1064 -8.51 1.32 22.21
C MET A 1064 -9.80 0.72 22.80
N ARG A 1065 -9.67 -0.07 23.88
CA ARG A 1065 -10.77 -0.60 24.71
C ARG A 1065 -11.31 0.53 25.60
N GLY A 1066 -11.94 1.52 24.96
CA GLY A 1066 -12.36 2.79 25.57
C GLY A 1066 -13.23 2.58 26.81
N ARG A 1067 -13.00 3.39 27.86
CA ARG A 1067 -13.72 3.28 29.14
C ARG A 1067 -15.23 3.45 28.93
N ARG A 1068 -15.98 2.36 29.14
CA ARG A 1068 -17.44 2.25 28.93
C ARG A 1068 -18.23 3.25 29.80
N ILE A 1069 -19.40 3.68 29.34
CA ILE A 1069 -20.28 4.62 30.05
C ILE A 1069 -21.61 3.93 30.35
N LEU A 1070 -22.05 3.94 31.61
CA LEU A 1070 -23.34 3.37 31.98
C LEU A 1070 -24.44 4.42 31.84
N GLU A 1071 -25.37 4.22 30.91
CA GLU A 1071 -26.59 5.01 30.82
C GLU A 1071 -27.72 4.33 31.61
N ILE A 1072 -28.41 5.08 32.48
CA ILE A 1072 -29.55 4.58 33.28
C ILE A 1072 -30.88 5.18 32.80
N ASN A 1073 -31.95 4.39 32.90
CA ASN A 1073 -33.31 4.80 32.58
C ASN A 1073 -34.01 5.30 33.87
N PRO A 1074 -34.24 6.62 34.03
CA PRO A 1074 -34.80 7.19 35.26
C PRO A 1074 -36.26 6.78 35.47
N ASP A 1075 -36.96 6.31 34.42
CA ASP A 1075 -38.34 5.87 34.52
C ASP A 1075 -38.52 4.43 35.00
N HIS A 1076 -37.47 3.61 34.93
CA HIS A 1076 -37.54 2.20 35.30
C HIS A 1076 -37.66 1.99 36.84
N PRO A 1077 -38.51 1.07 37.33
CA PRO A 1077 -38.70 0.83 38.77
C PRO A 1077 -37.39 0.62 39.56
N ILE A 1078 -36.53 -0.28 39.09
CA ILE A 1078 -35.21 -0.55 39.74
C ILE A 1078 -34.38 0.72 39.92
N VAL A 1079 -34.42 1.66 38.96
CA VAL A 1079 -33.63 2.91 39.03
C VAL A 1079 -34.27 3.91 40.00
N LYS A 1080 -35.61 3.93 40.10
CA LYS A 1080 -36.36 4.69 41.11
C LYS A 1080 -36.09 4.15 42.52
N ASP A 1081 -36.08 2.84 42.70
CA ASP A 1081 -35.76 2.18 43.97
C ASP A 1081 -34.29 2.40 44.39
N LEU A 1082 -33.35 2.32 43.45
CA LEU A 1082 -31.94 2.68 43.70
C LEU A 1082 -31.77 4.17 44.04
N ASN A 1083 -32.54 5.08 43.43
CA ASN A 1083 -32.55 6.50 43.78
C ASN A 1083 -33.02 6.70 45.24
N ALA A 1084 -34.05 5.98 45.68
CA ALA A 1084 -34.51 5.99 47.06
C ALA A 1084 -33.50 5.36 48.03
N ALA A 1085 -32.88 4.23 47.66
CA ALA A 1085 -31.84 3.58 48.47
C ALA A 1085 -30.60 4.47 48.64
N CYS A 1086 -30.13 5.12 47.58
CA CYS A 1086 -29.04 6.10 47.62
C CYS A 1086 -29.33 7.26 48.59
N LYS A 1087 -30.57 7.76 48.61
CA LYS A 1087 -31.00 8.88 49.48
C LYS A 1087 -31.22 8.47 50.94
N ASN A 1088 -31.71 7.25 51.19
CA ASN A 1088 -32.16 6.82 52.54
C ASN A 1088 -31.19 5.85 53.25
N ALA A 1089 -30.42 5.06 52.50
CA ALA A 1089 -29.55 3.99 53.03
C ALA A 1089 -28.33 3.76 52.10
N PRO A 1090 -27.46 4.76 51.88
CA PRO A 1090 -26.35 4.70 50.92
C PRO A 1090 -25.31 3.60 51.18
N ASP A 1091 -25.29 3.01 52.38
CA ASP A 1091 -24.42 1.89 52.76
C ASP A 1091 -25.10 0.52 52.76
N SER A 1092 -26.33 0.41 52.24
CA SER A 1092 -27.01 -0.87 52.02
C SER A 1092 -26.16 -1.81 51.16
N ARG A 1093 -25.81 -2.98 51.72
CA ARG A 1093 -25.10 -4.05 50.99
C ARG A 1093 -25.90 -4.54 49.79
N ASP A 1094 -27.23 -4.59 49.91
CA ASP A 1094 -28.10 -5.12 48.87
C ASP A 1094 -28.26 -4.14 47.71
N ALA A 1095 -28.34 -2.83 48.00
CA ALA A 1095 -28.34 -1.81 46.95
C ALA A 1095 -26.99 -1.78 46.19
N LYS A 1096 -25.87 -1.95 46.89
CA LYS A 1096 -24.53 -2.06 46.27
C LYS A 1096 -24.40 -3.32 45.41
N ARG A 1097 -24.83 -4.50 45.90
CA ARG A 1097 -24.88 -5.75 45.10
C ARG A 1097 -25.80 -5.63 43.89
N ALA A 1098 -26.96 -4.97 44.01
CA ALA A 1098 -27.85 -4.71 42.90
C ALA A 1098 -27.20 -3.85 41.81
N VAL A 1099 -26.39 -2.84 42.17
CA VAL A 1099 -25.61 -2.05 41.20
C VAL A 1099 -24.56 -2.88 40.46
N ASP A 1100 -23.84 -3.77 41.15
CA ASP A 1100 -22.85 -4.63 40.49
C ASP A 1100 -23.50 -5.64 39.52
N LEU A 1101 -24.61 -6.29 39.90
CA LEU A 1101 -25.36 -7.15 38.96
C LEU A 1101 -25.97 -6.35 37.80
N LEU A 1102 -26.46 -5.13 38.06
CA LEU A 1102 -27.03 -4.25 37.04
C LEU A 1102 -25.97 -3.86 36.00
N TYR A 1103 -24.72 -3.62 36.43
CA TYR A 1103 -23.58 -3.41 35.53
C TYR A 1103 -23.25 -4.68 34.71
N GLU A 1104 -23.16 -5.85 35.36
CA GLU A 1104 -22.75 -7.09 34.68
C GLU A 1104 -23.82 -7.64 33.71
N THR A 1105 -25.11 -7.42 34.00
CA THR A 1105 -26.21 -7.71 33.07
C THR A 1105 -26.26 -6.72 31.91
N ALA A 1106 -26.03 -5.41 32.17
CA ALA A 1106 -25.89 -4.41 31.11
C ALA A 1106 -24.69 -4.70 30.18
N LEU A 1107 -23.61 -5.29 30.70
CA LEU A 1107 -22.41 -5.63 29.94
C LEU A 1107 -22.75 -6.66 28.84
N ILE A 1108 -23.48 -7.72 29.20
CA ILE A 1108 -23.95 -8.74 28.24
C ILE A 1108 -24.99 -8.15 27.27
N SER A 1109 -26.01 -7.42 27.76
CA SER A 1109 -27.06 -6.88 26.87
C SER A 1109 -26.55 -5.80 25.91
N SER A 1110 -25.39 -5.21 26.17
CA SER A 1110 -24.69 -4.26 25.29
C SER A 1110 -23.68 -4.94 24.34
N GLY A 1111 -23.60 -6.28 24.34
CA GLY A 1111 -22.74 -7.05 23.45
C GLY A 1111 -21.28 -7.20 23.87
N PHE A 1112 -20.90 -6.78 25.09
CA PHE A 1112 -19.54 -7.00 25.60
C PHE A 1112 -19.38 -8.41 26.19
N SER A 1113 -18.17 -8.97 26.11
CA SER A 1113 -17.81 -10.20 26.84
C SER A 1113 -17.55 -9.88 28.32
N PRO A 1114 -18.20 -10.55 29.29
CA PRO A 1114 -17.88 -10.39 30.71
C PRO A 1114 -16.49 -10.96 31.01
N ASP A 1115 -15.73 -10.28 31.86
CA ASP A 1115 -14.34 -10.66 32.14
C ASP A 1115 -14.23 -11.97 32.97
N SER A 1116 -15.30 -12.36 33.68
CA SER A 1116 -15.42 -13.65 34.39
C SER A 1116 -16.88 -14.17 34.34
N PRO A 1117 -17.23 -15.08 33.40
CA PRO A 1117 -18.57 -15.65 33.32
C PRO A 1117 -18.98 -16.43 34.58
N ALA A 1118 -18.02 -17.06 35.25
CA ALA A 1118 -18.25 -17.85 36.46
C ALA A 1118 -18.66 -17.00 37.67
N GLU A 1119 -18.05 -15.81 37.85
CA GLU A 1119 -18.44 -14.89 38.92
C GLU A 1119 -19.85 -14.35 38.75
N LEU A 1120 -20.26 -14.04 37.52
CA LEU A 1120 -21.63 -13.63 37.22
C LEU A 1120 -22.62 -14.78 37.49
N GLY A 1121 -22.27 -16.01 37.07
CA GLY A 1121 -23.04 -17.20 37.40
C GLY A 1121 -23.24 -17.36 38.92
N ASN A 1122 -22.16 -17.25 39.70
CA ASN A 1122 -22.22 -17.34 41.16
C ASN A 1122 -23.09 -16.24 41.79
N LYS A 1123 -23.01 -14.99 41.33
CA LYS A 1123 -23.88 -13.89 41.81
C LYS A 1123 -25.36 -14.15 41.52
N ILE A 1124 -25.67 -14.72 40.34
CA ILE A 1124 -27.02 -15.14 39.98
C ILE A 1124 -27.48 -16.28 40.90
N TYR A 1125 -26.65 -17.29 41.16
CA TYR A 1125 -26.96 -18.38 42.07
C TYR A 1125 -27.16 -17.91 43.52
N GLU A 1126 -26.34 -16.98 44.03
CA GLU A 1126 -26.54 -16.34 45.34
C GLU A 1126 -27.89 -15.63 45.42
N MET A 1127 -28.24 -14.81 44.41
CA MET A 1127 -29.50 -14.08 44.41
C MET A 1127 -30.71 -15.01 44.26
N MET A 1128 -30.59 -16.09 43.48
CA MET A 1128 -31.61 -17.15 43.44
C MET A 1128 -31.75 -17.85 44.79
N ALA A 1129 -30.64 -18.17 45.46
CA ALA A 1129 -30.66 -18.78 46.80
C ALA A 1129 -31.30 -17.86 47.84
N MET A 1130 -31.05 -16.55 47.80
CA MET A 1130 -31.69 -15.57 48.69
C MET A 1130 -33.17 -15.33 48.35
N ALA A 1131 -33.56 -15.38 47.07
CA ALA A 1131 -34.95 -15.24 46.65
C ALA A 1131 -35.82 -16.49 46.89
N LEU A 1132 -35.21 -17.68 46.88
CA LEU A 1132 -35.86 -18.98 47.10
C LEU A 1132 -35.70 -19.51 48.53
N GLY A 1133 -34.78 -18.95 49.32
CA GLY A 1133 -34.50 -19.33 50.71
C GLY A 1133 -35.77 -19.41 51.56
N GLY A 1134 -35.95 -20.54 52.26
CA GLY A 1134 -37.15 -20.84 53.05
C GLY A 1134 -38.43 -21.13 52.26
N ARG A 1135 -38.58 -20.67 51.00
CA ARG A 1135 -39.86 -20.76 50.26
C ARG A 1135 -40.31 -22.17 49.93
N TRP A 1136 -39.37 -23.11 49.80
CA TRP A 1136 -39.63 -24.53 49.50
C TRP A 1136 -39.12 -25.50 50.58
N GLY A 1137 -39.06 -25.06 51.84
CA GLY A 1137 -38.99 -25.99 52.99
C GLY A 1137 -37.61 -26.56 53.34
N ARG A 1138 -36.51 -25.82 53.09
CA ARG A 1138 -35.21 -26.11 53.72
C ARG A 1138 -35.30 -25.75 55.21
N SER A 1139 -34.98 -26.70 56.10
CA SER A 1139 -34.91 -26.50 57.55
C SER A 1139 -33.52 -26.04 57.97
N ASP A 1140 -33.45 -25.02 58.83
CA ASP A 1140 -32.20 -24.45 59.32
C ASP A 1140 -31.65 -25.24 60.53
N GLU A 1141 -31.10 -26.42 60.25
CA GLU A 1141 -30.22 -27.17 61.16
C GLU A 1141 -28.90 -27.46 60.42
N ASP A 1142 -27.94 -26.52 60.51
CA ASP A 1142 -26.47 -26.71 60.38
C ASP A 1142 -25.73 -25.35 60.35
N GLU A 1143 -25.74 -24.62 61.49
CA GLU A 1143 -24.73 -23.57 61.77
C GLU A 1143 -23.81 -24.07 62.89
N VAL A 1144 -22.53 -24.30 62.57
CA VAL A 1144 -21.45 -24.40 63.56
C VAL A 1144 -20.24 -23.60 63.08
N GLU A 1145 -19.66 -22.87 64.02
CA GLU A 1145 -18.54 -21.95 63.87
C GLU A 1145 -17.26 -22.61 63.34
N THR A 1146 -16.38 -21.80 62.74
CA THR A 1146 -14.98 -21.79 63.18
C THR A 1146 -14.31 -20.45 62.87
N SER A 1147 -13.33 -20.05 63.67
CA SER A 1147 -12.58 -18.81 63.47
C SER A 1147 -11.15 -18.92 64.00
N GLN A 1148 -10.28 -18.05 63.49
CA GLN A 1148 -8.86 -17.88 63.86
C GLN A 1148 -7.93 -19.04 63.45
N GLY A 1149 -6.71 -18.69 63.05
CA GLY A 1149 -5.70 -19.62 62.51
C GLY A 1149 -4.47 -19.76 63.40
N GLY A 1150 -3.42 -20.37 62.85
CA GLY A 1150 -2.11 -20.55 63.47
C GLY A 1150 -1.16 -21.30 62.53
N ASP A 1151 0.13 -21.00 62.60
CA ASP A 1151 1.16 -21.54 61.70
C ASP A 1151 1.82 -22.83 62.22
N ALA A 1152 2.33 -23.63 61.27
CA ALA A 1152 3.40 -24.62 61.42
C ALA A 1152 3.07 -25.90 62.26
N GLU A 1153 3.83 -27.00 62.21
CA GLU A 1153 5.05 -27.31 61.44
C GLU A 1153 4.87 -28.54 60.51
N THR A 1154 5.77 -28.68 59.54
CA THR A 1154 5.83 -29.83 58.61
C THR A 1154 6.99 -30.76 58.93
N ASP A 1155 6.79 -32.08 58.93
CA ASP A 1155 7.85 -33.01 58.50
C ASP A 1155 7.33 -34.40 58.04
N THR A 1156 8.21 -35.14 57.35
CA THR A 1156 8.18 -36.58 57.02
C THR A 1156 7.21 -37.12 55.94
N SER A 1157 7.71 -37.01 54.69
CA SER A 1157 7.98 -38.14 53.76
C SER A 1157 6.86 -38.98 53.11
N SER A 1158 6.88 -38.97 51.76
CA SER A 1158 6.62 -40.09 50.81
C SER A 1158 5.40 -41.00 51.07
N GLY A 1159 4.29 -40.94 50.34
CA GLY A 1159 4.14 -40.68 48.90
C GLY A 1159 3.80 -41.96 48.14
N GLU A 1160 2.55 -42.09 47.71
CA GLU A 1160 2.16 -42.88 46.53
C GLU A 1160 0.90 -42.24 45.92
N VAL A 1161 0.75 -42.30 44.59
CA VAL A 1161 -0.37 -41.67 43.87
C VAL A 1161 -0.96 -42.66 42.89
N THR A 1162 -2.22 -43.05 43.11
CA THR A 1162 -3.02 -43.87 42.19
C THR A 1162 -4.33 -43.17 41.87
N ALA A 1163 -4.75 -43.23 40.61
CA ALA A 1163 -5.84 -42.43 40.06
C ALA A 1163 -7.25 -42.88 40.50
N THR A 1164 -8.20 -41.94 40.43
CA THR A 1164 -9.65 -42.20 40.44
C THR A 1164 -10.28 -41.52 39.21
N GLN A 1165 -11.34 -42.11 38.67
CA GLN A 1165 -11.82 -41.86 37.32
C GLN A 1165 -12.79 -40.67 37.19
N VAL A 1166 -12.84 -40.08 35.98
CA VAL A 1166 -13.91 -39.19 35.53
C VAL A 1166 -15.10 -40.03 35.03
N ILE A 1167 -16.32 -39.53 35.22
CA ILE A 1167 -17.57 -40.15 34.72
C ILE A 1167 -18.34 -39.09 33.91
N GLU A 1168 -18.76 -39.44 32.71
CA GLU A 1168 -19.50 -38.56 31.78
C GLU A 1168 -21.03 -38.69 31.93
N PRO A 1169 -21.81 -37.61 31.71
CA PRO A 1169 -23.27 -37.67 31.65
C PRO A 1169 -23.84 -37.63 30.22
N SER A 1170 -24.12 -38.82 29.68
CA SER A 1170 -25.26 -39.17 28.79
C SER A 1170 -25.70 -38.24 27.63
N GLU A 1171 -25.66 -38.78 26.41
CA GLU A 1171 -26.39 -38.28 25.23
C GLU A 1171 -27.92 -38.50 25.35
N VAL A 1172 -28.72 -37.72 24.59
CA VAL A 1172 -30.15 -37.98 24.33
C VAL A 1172 -30.39 -37.95 22.82
N ARG A 1173 -31.21 -38.88 22.33
CA ARG A 1173 -31.40 -39.20 20.90
C ARG A 1173 -32.21 -38.14 20.15
N THR A 1174 -31.88 -37.93 18.88
CA THR A 1174 -32.76 -37.37 17.85
C THR A 1174 -33.46 -38.50 17.07
N GLU A 1175 -34.70 -38.27 16.62
CA GLU A 1175 -35.46 -39.25 15.82
C GLU A 1175 -35.45 -38.91 14.32
N SER A 1176 -35.37 -39.98 13.51
CA SER A 1176 -35.73 -40.14 12.10
C SER A 1176 -35.78 -38.91 11.17
N ASP A 1177 -34.88 -38.90 10.20
CA ASP A 1177 -34.98 -38.14 8.93
C ASP A 1177 -35.90 -38.88 7.92
N PRO A 1178 -36.90 -38.23 7.30
CA PRO A 1178 -37.64 -38.76 6.17
C PRO A 1178 -37.00 -38.38 4.82
N TRP A 1179 -37.30 -39.14 3.75
CA TRP A 1179 -36.85 -38.96 2.36
C TRP A 1179 -35.46 -39.52 1.99
N GLN A 1180 -35.33 -40.86 2.05
CA GLN A 1180 -34.58 -41.60 1.02
C GLN A 1180 -35.42 -42.75 0.47
N ASP A 1181 -35.84 -42.58 -0.79
CA ASP A 1181 -36.13 -43.58 -1.82
C ASP A 1181 -35.99 -42.87 -3.19
#